data_AF-A0A423VYM8-F1
#
_entry.id   AF-A0A423VYM8-F1
#
_cell.length_a   1.000
_cell.length_b   1.000
_cell.length_c   1.000
_cell.angle_alpha   90.00
_cell.angle_beta   90.00
_cell.angle_gamma   90.00
#
_symmetry.space_group_name_H-M   'P 1'
#
loop_
_entity.id
_entity.type
_entity.pdbx_description
1 polymer ?
#
loop_
_entity_poly.entity_id
_entity_poly.type
_entity_poly.pdbx_seq_one_letter_code
_entity_poly.pdbx_strand_id
1 'polypeptide(L)'
;MAAVATASQDKREGDISDSFASLAGVKDEPLPDHFRQIKLSLVQGREQKIIESWNRLLRQLQVENDTIAELGPKVIPEVHFDDLDKDISAMKDEIKKRGAAVIRGVIPEDEARGYKFELEDYIRKNPQTRGFPQNDPQVWELYWSAPQLRARLHPNFMRVQQALMQSTWRMSDPKSLISISQPLSYADRLRIRQPGDAAFALGPHMDGGSLERWMPEGYGRGGVYDAVFEGEWDTKYDPWDASTRVDAVNDLYNGLGACSVFRMFQGWLSMSTVGPREGTLLVNPLLKLASAYTLLRPFFRPKSKVDLEVAKGGTLARERFLDPVNWEFTAGQQMTSEIPGATAGYGMEFPKLAYHPHLELDRTMVHIPQVKPGDFVVWHCDTIHAVDFEHKGKGDSSVLYIPVCPITEINARYVSRMREAWRNGTPGPDFPGGRGESEHVDRPTEKFLSAYRKICTAKTFTIVHIITPQLIMSSPVWLITGTSGGFGLLLSLRALKAGHKVIGTMRNASRAADALEAIESAGGKVIEMDMTESQASIMKKIQDAEAIYGRIDILVNNAGFAMLGPVAQFTEKEINTQFQTNVYGPFYAIQAALPGMRARRSGTIVNISSVAGQDALPTSGLYSASKFALEGFSEALSKEEAEFGISVLIVEPGAFRTNFLKGSQITEKGIGEGNLLNKMMGRWSDYEGKQPGDPEKGVEVLFQVVTGEGEGEAGKLKGRTLRLPLGRDAVGRIETKTDRLRQDVEATKEVAFSTDF
;
A
#
# COMPACT_ATOMS: atom_id res chain seq x y z
N MET A 1 -27.75 11.95 -11.22
CA MET A 1 -27.36 11.84 -9.80
C MET A 1 -26.34 10.73 -9.70
N ALA A 2 -25.06 11.07 -9.64
CA ALA A 2 -23.97 10.10 -9.50
C ALA A 2 -23.79 9.81 -8.00
N ALA A 3 -24.01 8.55 -7.61
CA ALA A 3 -23.65 8.09 -6.29
C ALA A 3 -22.13 8.17 -6.16
N VAL A 4 -21.68 8.94 -5.18
CA VAL A 4 -20.32 8.88 -4.65
C VAL A 4 -20.01 7.41 -4.37
N ALA A 5 -18.86 6.92 -4.85
CA ALA A 5 -18.38 5.56 -4.58
C ALA A 5 -18.44 5.32 -3.07
N THR A 6 -19.41 4.50 -2.66
CA THR A 6 -19.56 4.05 -1.28
C THR A 6 -18.44 3.05 -0.99
N ALA A 7 -17.99 3.01 0.25
CA ALA A 7 -17.05 2.03 0.76
C ALA A 7 -17.40 0.63 0.21
N SER A 8 -16.44 -0.06 -0.40
CA SER A 8 -16.66 -1.38 -0.98
C SER A 8 -17.24 -2.31 0.07
N GLN A 9 -18.50 -2.70 -0.10
CA GLN A 9 -19.11 -3.78 0.66
C GLN A 9 -18.33 -5.07 0.39
N ASP A 10 -18.17 -5.92 1.39
CA ASP A 10 -17.58 -7.25 1.22
C ASP A 10 -18.32 -8.00 0.09
N LYS A 11 -17.56 -8.64 -0.81
CA LYS A 11 -18.13 -9.42 -1.90
C LYS A 11 -18.95 -10.58 -1.34
N ARG A 12 -20.09 -10.87 -1.97
CA ARG A 12 -20.91 -12.04 -1.60
C ARG A 12 -20.08 -13.33 -1.73
N GLU A 13 -20.48 -14.34 -0.98
CA GLU A 13 -19.91 -15.68 -1.06
C GLU A 13 -20.16 -16.31 -2.45
N GLY A 14 -19.21 -17.10 -2.94
CA GLY A 14 -19.18 -17.66 -4.30
C GLY A 14 -17.88 -18.44 -4.58
N ASP A 15 -17.64 -18.78 -5.86
CA ASP A 15 -16.41 -19.45 -6.33
C ASP A 15 -15.87 -18.85 -7.65
N ILE A 16 -14.83 -19.47 -8.24
CA ILE A 16 -14.22 -18.98 -9.47
C ILE A 16 -15.19 -18.91 -10.67
N SER A 17 -16.21 -19.75 -10.74
CA SER A 17 -17.17 -19.74 -11.84
C SER A 17 -18.05 -18.48 -11.88
N ASP A 18 -18.31 -17.87 -10.71
CA ASP A 18 -19.00 -16.57 -10.60
C ASP A 18 -18.22 -15.40 -11.24
N SER A 19 -16.94 -15.61 -11.56
CA SER A 19 -16.07 -14.60 -12.18
C SER A 19 -16.23 -14.51 -13.70
N PHE A 20 -16.89 -15.48 -14.33
CA PHE A 20 -17.02 -15.60 -15.79
C PHE A 20 -18.50 -15.60 -16.19
N ALA A 21 -18.86 -14.74 -17.15
CA ALA A 21 -20.25 -14.56 -17.56
C ALA A 21 -20.81 -15.84 -18.20
N SER A 22 -19.98 -16.53 -18.99
CA SER A 22 -20.32 -17.79 -19.65
C SER A 22 -20.57 -18.94 -18.66
N LEU A 23 -19.82 -19.00 -17.56
CA LEU A 23 -20.00 -20.01 -16.51
C LEU A 23 -21.16 -19.66 -15.57
N ALA A 24 -21.37 -18.37 -15.30
CA ALA A 24 -22.46 -17.86 -14.48
C ALA A 24 -23.84 -17.87 -15.19
N GLY A 25 -23.90 -18.26 -16.47
CA GLY A 25 -25.14 -18.36 -17.23
C GLY A 25 -25.78 -17.01 -17.58
N VAL A 26 -24.97 -15.95 -17.70
CA VAL A 26 -25.45 -14.61 -18.06
C VAL A 26 -25.98 -14.62 -19.50
N LYS A 27 -27.15 -13.99 -19.72
CA LYS A 27 -27.77 -13.89 -21.06
C LYS A 27 -27.14 -12.76 -21.87
N ASP A 28 -27.02 -13.01 -23.17
CA ASP A 28 -26.53 -12.07 -24.18
C ASP A 28 -27.65 -11.05 -24.53
N GLU A 29 -27.76 -9.98 -23.74
CA GLU A 29 -28.75 -8.91 -23.94
C GLU A 29 -28.07 -7.58 -24.34
N PRO A 30 -28.74 -6.71 -25.13
CA PRO A 30 -28.19 -5.42 -25.48
C PRO A 30 -27.84 -4.57 -24.26
N LEU A 31 -26.64 -4.00 -24.25
CA LEU A 31 -26.21 -3.06 -23.22
C LEU A 31 -27.11 -1.80 -23.19
N PRO A 32 -27.24 -1.11 -22.06
CA PRO A 32 -27.97 0.17 -21.97
C PRO A 32 -27.53 1.21 -23.01
N ASP A 33 -28.46 2.07 -23.46
CA ASP A 33 -28.19 3.07 -24.52
C ASP A 33 -27.01 4.00 -24.21
N HIS A 34 -26.69 4.20 -22.94
CA HIS A 34 -25.52 4.99 -22.53
C HIS A 34 -24.22 4.49 -23.19
N PHE A 35 -24.04 3.18 -23.40
CA PHE A 35 -22.85 2.66 -24.10
C PHE A 35 -22.81 3.06 -25.58
N ARG A 36 -23.97 3.20 -26.23
CA ARG A 36 -24.05 3.78 -27.58
C ARG A 36 -23.58 5.24 -27.54
N GLN A 37 -23.96 6.00 -26.52
CA GLN A 37 -23.55 7.40 -26.37
C GLN A 37 -22.04 7.53 -26.11
N ILE A 38 -21.47 6.70 -25.23
CA ILE A 38 -20.02 6.63 -24.99
C ILE A 38 -19.29 6.35 -26.31
N LYS A 39 -19.73 5.34 -27.05
CA LYS A 39 -19.15 5.00 -28.35
C LYS A 39 -19.18 6.19 -29.32
N LEU A 40 -20.32 6.88 -29.41
CA LEU A 40 -20.42 8.07 -30.26
C LEU A 40 -19.47 9.19 -29.81
N SER A 41 -19.33 9.44 -28.51
CA SER A 41 -18.45 10.50 -28.01
C SER A 41 -16.96 10.22 -28.24
N LEU A 42 -16.53 8.95 -28.15
CA LEU A 42 -15.11 8.59 -28.29
C LEU A 42 -14.55 8.88 -29.69
N VAL A 43 -15.39 8.79 -30.72
CA VAL A 43 -14.98 8.88 -32.14
C VAL A 43 -15.44 10.16 -32.83
N GLN A 44 -16.18 11.02 -32.13
CA GLN A 44 -16.80 12.21 -32.70
C GLN A 44 -15.76 13.14 -33.34
N GLY A 45 -15.95 13.48 -34.61
CA GLY A 45 -15.06 14.38 -35.36
C GLY A 45 -13.74 13.74 -35.77
N ARG A 46 -13.58 12.42 -35.59
CA ARG A 46 -12.37 11.65 -35.91
C ARG A 46 -12.68 10.42 -36.77
N GLU A 47 -13.87 10.34 -37.34
CA GLU A 47 -14.42 9.16 -38.01
C GLU A 47 -13.48 8.66 -39.13
N GLN A 48 -13.01 9.58 -39.98
CA GLN A 48 -12.11 9.24 -41.08
C GLN A 48 -10.76 8.70 -40.59
N LYS A 49 -10.19 9.30 -39.54
CA LYS A 49 -8.94 8.82 -38.92
C LYS A 49 -9.12 7.42 -38.35
N ILE A 50 -10.26 7.15 -37.72
CA ILE A 50 -10.58 5.83 -37.17
C ILE A 50 -10.71 4.79 -38.28
N ILE A 51 -11.42 5.10 -39.37
CA ILE A 51 -11.53 4.23 -40.55
C ILE A 51 -10.15 3.88 -41.12
N GLU A 52 -9.29 4.90 -41.31
CA GLU A 52 -7.94 4.69 -41.82
C GLU A 52 -7.11 3.85 -40.86
N SER A 53 -7.18 4.12 -39.56
CA SER A 53 -6.45 3.37 -38.53
C SER A 53 -6.89 1.90 -38.45
N TRP A 54 -8.19 1.63 -38.61
CA TRP A 54 -8.75 0.28 -38.65
C TRP A 54 -8.24 -0.50 -39.86
N ASN A 55 -8.22 0.12 -41.04
CA ASN A 55 -7.71 -0.51 -42.26
C ASN A 55 -6.21 -0.83 -42.15
N ARG A 56 -5.41 0.05 -41.52
CA ARG A 56 -4.00 -0.26 -41.21
C ARG A 56 -3.88 -1.43 -40.25
N LEU A 57 -4.72 -1.46 -39.21
CA LEU A 57 -4.72 -2.51 -38.18
C LEU A 57 -5.05 -3.88 -38.76
N LEU A 58 -6.09 -3.99 -39.58
CA LEU A 58 -6.51 -5.26 -40.18
C LEU A 58 -5.41 -5.87 -41.06
N ARG A 59 -4.68 -5.05 -41.82
CA ARG A 59 -3.55 -5.52 -42.64
C ARG A 59 -2.39 -6.03 -41.79
N GLN A 60 -2.08 -5.35 -40.69
CA GLN A 60 -1.01 -5.81 -39.78
C GLN A 60 -1.42 -7.08 -39.02
N LEU A 61 -2.68 -7.19 -38.59
CA LEU A 61 -3.23 -8.40 -37.98
C LEU A 61 -3.10 -9.59 -38.91
N GLN A 62 -3.46 -9.46 -40.19
CA GLN A 62 -3.34 -10.56 -41.15
C GLN A 62 -1.90 -11.13 -41.19
N VAL A 63 -0.90 -10.27 -41.32
CA VAL A 63 0.51 -10.67 -41.37
C VAL A 63 0.97 -11.34 -40.07
N GLU A 64 0.62 -10.74 -38.92
CA GLU A 64 1.02 -11.29 -37.62
C GLU A 64 0.27 -12.58 -37.25
N ASN A 65 -0.99 -12.72 -37.67
CA ASN A 65 -1.77 -13.94 -37.47
C ASN A 65 -1.13 -15.13 -38.20
N ASP A 66 -0.71 -14.93 -39.45
CA ASP A 66 -0.01 -15.96 -40.22
C ASP A 66 1.33 -16.33 -39.57
N THR A 67 2.08 -15.33 -39.10
CA THR A 67 3.33 -15.54 -38.37
C THR A 67 3.12 -16.35 -37.09
N ILE A 68 2.11 -16.02 -36.28
CA ILE A 68 1.81 -16.74 -35.04
C ILE A 68 1.33 -18.15 -35.32
N ALA A 69 0.46 -18.33 -36.33
CA ALA A 69 -0.04 -19.64 -36.71
C ALA A 69 1.08 -20.57 -37.21
N GLU A 70 2.08 -20.02 -37.90
CA GLU A 70 3.26 -20.78 -38.35
C GLU A 70 4.19 -21.15 -37.19
N LEU A 71 4.50 -20.20 -36.31
CA LEU A 71 5.44 -20.42 -35.20
C LEU A 71 4.85 -21.25 -34.05
N GLY A 72 3.53 -21.12 -33.81
CA GLY A 72 2.85 -21.75 -32.69
C GLY A 72 3.50 -21.39 -31.34
N PRO A 73 3.67 -22.36 -30.42
CA PRO A 73 4.29 -22.10 -29.11
C PRO A 73 5.70 -21.49 -29.16
N LYS A 74 6.45 -21.66 -30.25
CA LYS A 74 7.82 -21.11 -30.40
C LYS A 74 7.85 -19.58 -30.47
N VAL A 75 6.71 -18.93 -30.68
CA VAL A 75 6.60 -17.48 -30.71
C VAL A 75 6.76 -16.86 -29.31
N ILE A 76 6.61 -17.64 -28.24
CA ILE A 76 6.70 -17.15 -26.86
C ILE A 76 8.17 -17.06 -26.44
N PRO A 77 8.66 -15.86 -26.05
CA PRO A 77 10.00 -15.68 -25.51
C PRO A 77 10.28 -16.56 -24.28
N GLU A 78 11.48 -17.14 -24.23
CA GLU A 78 11.97 -17.90 -23.09
C GLU A 78 13.23 -17.23 -22.52
N VAL A 79 13.20 -16.89 -21.23
CA VAL A 79 14.26 -16.20 -20.49
C VAL A 79 14.80 -17.14 -19.42
N HIS A 80 16.11 -17.30 -19.29
CA HIS A 80 16.69 -18.13 -18.23
C HIS A 80 16.99 -17.29 -17.00
N PHE A 81 16.58 -17.76 -15.81
CA PHE A 81 16.83 -17.03 -14.55
C PHE A 81 18.32 -16.78 -14.30
N ASP A 82 19.18 -17.73 -14.64
CA ASP A 82 20.65 -17.60 -14.47
C ASP A 82 21.25 -16.48 -15.34
N ASP A 83 20.61 -16.14 -16.45
CA ASP A 83 21.01 -15.08 -17.39
C ASP A 83 19.98 -13.93 -17.46
N LEU A 84 19.15 -13.77 -16.41
CA LEU A 84 17.92 -12.97 -16.40
C LEU A 84 18.04 -11.58 -17.06
N ASP A 85 19.01 -10.77 -16.65
CA ASP A 85 19.17 -9.40 -17.17
C ASP A 85 19.57 -9.39 -18.65
N LYS A 86 20.46 -10.31 -19.02
CA LYS A 86 20.97 -10.44 -20.38
C LYS A 86 19.86 -10.92 -21.31
N ASP A 87 19.15 -11.98 -20.92
CA ASP A 87 18.06 -12.55 -21.71
C ASP A 87 16.90 -11.56 -21.86
N ILE A 88 16.48 -10.90 -20.77
CA ILE A 88 15.44 -9.86 -20.86
C ILE A 88 15.91 -8.72 -21.75
N SER A 89 17.14 -8.23 -21.61
CA SER A 89 17.65 -7.14 -22.45
C SER A 89 17.70 -7.55 -23.93
N ALA A 90 18.09 -8.79 -24.24
CA ALA A 90 18.19 -9.28 -25.61
C ALA A 90 16.81 -9.51 -26.26
N MET A 91 15.83 -9.95 -25.48
CA MET A 91 14.49 -10.32 -25.96
C MET A 91 13.42 -9.26 -25.65
N LYS A 92 13.79 -8.11 -25.08
CA LYS A 92 12.87 -7.07 -24.59
C LYS A 92 11.80 -6.71 -25.62
N ASP A 93 12.19 -6.46 -26.85
CA ASP A 93 11.26 -6.05 -27.90
C ASP A 93 10.30 -7.17 -28.28
N GLU A 94 10.75 -8.42 -28.29
CA GLU A 94 9.89 -9.57 -28.56
C GLU A 94 8.94 -9.83 -27.38
N ILE A 95 9.40 -9.72 -26.13
CA ILE A 95 8.54 -9.77 -24.94
C ILE A 95 7.48 -8.67 -25.02
N LYS A 96 7.87 -7.45 -25.39
CA LYS A 96 6.94 -6.32 -25.55
C LYS A 96 5.95 -6.53 -26.69
N LYS A 97 6.38 -7.13 -27.80
CA LYS A 97 5.53 -7.44 -28.95
C LYS A 97 4.50 -8.52 -28.64
N ARG A 98 4.94 -9.60 -28.00
CA ARG A 98 4.11 -10.79 -27.71
C ARG A 98 3.28 -10.64 -26.46
N GLY A 99 3.70 -9.82 -25.51
CA GLY A 99 2.98 -9.61 -24.26
C GLY A 99 2.92 -10.85 -23.36
N ALA A 100 3.84 -11.80 -23.55
CA ALA A 100 3.97 -13.00 -22.74
C ALA A 100 5.43 -13.50 -22.77
N ALA A 101 5.84 -14.24 -21.74
CA ALA A 101 7.14 -14.88 -21.67
C ALA A 101 7.13 -16.06 -20.68
N VAL A 102 8.07 -16.98 -20.85
CA VAL A 102 8.40 -18.02 -19.87
C VAL A 102 9.77 -17.72 -19.27
N ILE A 103 9.86 -17.66 -17.94
CA ILE A 103 11.11 -17.51 -17.22
C ILE A 103 11.47 -18.86 -16.62
N ARG A 104 12.57 -19.44 -17.11
CA ARG A 104 13.04 -20.79 -16.77
C ARG A 104 13.80 -20.81 -15.45
N GLY A 105 13.50 -21.80 -14.62
CA GLY A 105 14.29 -22.12 -13.42
C GLY A 105 14.30 -21.02 -12.35
N VAL A 106 13.18 -20.32 -12.14
CA VAL A 106 13.09 -19.25 -11.12
C VAL A 106 13.25 -19.82 -9.72
N ILE A 107 12.54 -20.91 -9.42
CA ILE A 107 12.69 -21.66 -8.17
C ILE A 107 13.32 -23.01 -8.51
N PRO A 108 14.24 -23.54 -7.70
CA PRO A 108 14.76 -24.89 -7.91
C PRO A 108 13.65 -25.92 -8.08
N GLU A 109 13.79 -26.82 -9.05
CA GLU A 109 12.72 -27.73 -9.47
C GLU A 109 12.20 -28.59 -8.29
N ASP A 110 13.10 -29.13 -7.48
CA ASP A 110 12.74 -29.95 -6.31
C ASP A 110 11.98 -29.16 -5.25
N GLU A 111 12.31 -27.88 -5.05
CA GLU A 111 11.62 -27.01 -4.11
C GLU A 111 10.20 -26.68 -4.60
N ALA A 112 10.07 -26.28 -5.86
CA ALA A 112 8.77 -25.96 -6.47
C ALA A 112 7.86 -27.20 -6.55
N ARG A 113 8.44 -28.38 -6.79
CA ARG A 113 7.72 -29.66 -6.72
C ARG A 113 7.30 -29.99 -5.29
N GLY A 114 8.16 -29.71 -4.31
CA GLY A 114 7.87 -29.85 -2.88
C GLY A 114 6.65 -29.03 -2.44
N TYR A 115 6.48 -27.82 -2.97
CA TYR A 115 5.31 -26.98 -2.68
C TYR A 115 3.98 -27.69 -2.99
N LYS A 116 3.90 -28.44 -4.09
CA LYS A 116 2.70 -29.22 -4.43
C LYS A 116 2.40 -30.28 -3.36
N PHE A 117 3.39 -31.08 -2.96
CA PHE A 117 3.16 -32.14 -1.98
C PHE A 117 2.73 -31.58 -0.62
N GLU A 118 3.32 -30.46 -0.20
CA GLU A 118 2.90 -29.76 1.01
C GLU A 118 1.48 -29.19 0.90
N LEU A 119 1.09 -28.69 -0.27
CA LEU A 119 -0.28 -28.23 -0.52
C LEU A 119 -1.29 -29.37 -0.46
N GLU A 120 -1.01 -30.50 -1.09
CA GLU A 120 -1.85 -31.70 -1.04
C GLU A 120 -2.00 -32.21 0.40
N ASP A 121 -0.94 -32.15 1.22
CA ASP A 121 -1.02 -32.45 2.65
C ASP A 121 -1.86 -31.45 3.44
N TYR A 122 -1.66 -30.17 3.19
CA TYR A 122 -2.44 -29.11 3.83
C TYR A 122 -3.95 -29.22 3.48
N ILE A 123 -4.29 -29.51 2.23
CA ILE A 123 -5.67 -29.77 1.80
C ILE A 123 -6.23 -31.01 2.49
N ARG A 124 -5.47 -32.10 2.57
CA ARG A 124 -5.90 -33.34 3.25
C ARG A 124 -6.21 -33.13 4.74
N LYS A 125 -5.41 -32.31 5.42
CA LYS A 125 -5.62 -31.93 6.83
C LYS A 125 -6.83 -31.02 7.03
N ASN A 126 -7.23 -30.31 5.97
CA ASN A 126 -8.31 -29.33 5.98
C ASN A 126 -9.39 -29.70 4.94
N PRO A 127 -10.16 -30.79 5.14
CA PRO A 127 -11.13 -31.29 4.17
C PRO A 127 -12.28 -30.31 3.87
N GLN A 128 -12.44 -29.26 4.69
CA GLN A 128 -13.35 -28.14 4.47
C GLN A 128 -12.85 -27.13 3.42
N THR A 129 -11.62 -27.29 2.90
CA THR A 129 -11.06 -26.41 1.87
C THR A 129 -11.95 -26.45 0.63
N ARG A 130 -12.40 -25.28 0.17
CA ARG A 130 -13.24 -25.16 -1.02
C ARG A 130 -12.42 -25.30 -2.29
N GLY A 131 -13.05 -25.86 -3.31
CA GLY A 131 -12.53 -25.80 -4.66
C GLY A 131 -13.61 -26.08 -5.70
N PHE A 132 -13.26 -25.84 -6.95
CA PHE A 132 -14.14 -25.91 -8.10
C PHE A 132 -13.58 -26.85 -9.17
N PRO A 133 -14.42 -27.71 -9.80
CA PRO A 133 -15.81 -28.01 -9.43
C PRO A 133 -15.93 -28.71 -8.06
N GLN A 134 -17.09 -28.58 -7.40
CA GLN A 134 -17.27 -29.03 -6.00
C GLN A 134 -16.97 -30.53 -5.76
N ASN A 135 -17.25 -31.39 -6.74
CA ASN A 135 -17.07 -32.84 -6.61
C ASN A 135 -15.73 -33.37 -7.15
N ASP A 136 -14.98 -32.53 -7.88
CA ASP A 136 -13.67 -32.86 -8.42
C ASP A 136 -12.81 -31.59 -8.51
N PRO A 137 -12.33 -31.06 -7.37
CA PRO A 137 -11.73 -29.73 -7.33
C PRO A 137 -10.43 -29.63 -8.13
N GLN A 138 -10.43 -28.76 -9.14
CA GLN A 138 -9.27 -28.44 -9.97
C GLN A 138 -8.62 -27.12 -9.53
N VAL A 139 -9.45 -26.15 -9.12
CA VAL A 139 -9.03 -24.85 -8.58
C VAL A 139 -9.40 -24.78 -7.12
N TRP A 140 -8.46 -24.37 -6.28
CA TRP A 140 -8.64 -24.33 -4.84
C TRP A 140 -8.74 -22.89 -4.34
N GLU A 141 -9.77 -22.61 -3.54
CA GLU A 141 -10.00 -21.34 -2.85
C GLU A 141 -9.09 -21.25 -1.62
N LEU A 142 -7.78 -21.27 -1.89
CA LEU A 142 -6.70 -21.31 -0.92
C LEU A 142 -5.71 -20.18 -1.20
N TYR A 143 -5.29 -19.46 -0.18
CA TYR A 143 -4.59 -18.19 -0.31
C TYR A 143 -3.32 -18.10 0.54
N TRP A 144 -3.33 -18.69 1.73
CA TRP A 144 -2.42 -18.39 2.84
C TRP A 144 -1.52 -19.54 3.26
N SER A 145 -1.55 -20.67 2.54
CA SER A 145 -0.74 -21.84 2.86
C SER A 145 0.77 -21.52 2.89
N ALA A 146 1.54 -22.32 3.63
CA ALA A 146 2.99 -22.12 3.74
C ALA A 146 3.69 -22.12 2.37
N PRO A 147 3.39 -23.05 1.43
CA PRO A 147 4.00 -23.04 0.11
C PRO A 147 3.67 -21.78 -0.71
N GLN A 148 2.42 -21.29 -0.67
CA GLN A 148 2.04 -20.05 -1.35
C GLN A 148 2.80 -18.83 -0.81
N LEU A 149 2.96 -18.73 0.52
CA LEU A 149 3.72 -17.65 1.13
C LEU A 149 5.21 -17.73 0.79
N ARG A 150 5.81 -18.93 0.84
CA ARG A 150 7.23 -19.10 0.49
C ARG A 150 7.51 -18.79 -0.98
N ALA A 151 6.66 -19.22 -1.89
CA ALA A 151 6.78 -18.91 -3.33
C ALA A 151 6.75 -17.40 -3.59
N ARG A 152 5.76 -16.69 -3.02
CA ARG A 152 5.62 -15.23 -3.17
C ARG A 152 6.78 -14.44 -2.56
N LEU A 153 7.41 -14.98 -1.51
CA LEU A 153 8.54 -14.39 -0.80
C LEU A 153 9.90 -14.91 -1.29
N HIS A 154 9.94 -15.77 -2.30
CA HIS A 154 11.18 -16.38 -2.76
C HIS A 154 12.08 -15.32 -3.41
N PRO A 155 13.37 -15.21 -3.02
CA PRO A 155 14.25 -14.15 -3.53
C PRO A 155 14.40 -14.09 -5.05
N ASN A 156 14.53 -15.23 -5.70
CA ASN A 156 14.60 -15.31 -7.17
C ASN A 156 13.32 -14.79 -7.81
N PHE A 157 12.17 -15.10 -7.20
CA PHE A 157 10.88 -14.72 -7.72
C PHE A 157 10.67 -13.20 -7.62
N MET A 158 11.08 -12.59 -6.50
CA MET A 158 11.13 -11.13 -6.37
C MET A 158 12.08 -10.48 -7.38
N ARG A 159 13.25 -11.10 -7.60
CA ARG A 159 14.24 -10.62 -8.57
C ARG A 159 13.71 -10.62 -10.01
N VAL A 160 12.97 -11.65 -10.39
CA VAL A 160 12.30 -11.74 -11.71
C VAL A 160 11.24 -10.67 -11.87
N GLN A 161 10.38 -10.50 -10.86
CA GLN A 161 9.34 -9.48 -10.89
C GLN A 161 9.91 -8.07 -11.05
N GLN A 162 10.98 -7.73 -10.32
CA GLN A 162 11.69 -6.45 -10.47
C GLN A 162 12.27 -6.29 -11.88
N ALA A 163 12.92 -7.32 -12.41
CA ALA A 163 13.52 -7.30 -13.74
C ALA A 163 12.48 -7.00 -14.81
N LEU A 164 11.36 -7.71 -14.78
CA LEU A 164 10.26 -7.56 -15.73
C LEU A 164 9.71 -6.13 -15.68
N MET A 165 9.33 -5.65 -14.49
CA MET A 165 8.77 -4.30 -14.37
C MET A 165 9.74 -3.22 -14.88
N GLN A 166 11.01 -3.27 -14.47
CA GLN A 166 11.99 -2.23 -14.82
C GLN A 166 12.44 -2.29 -16.29
N SER A 167 12.41 -3.48 -16.89
CA SER A 167 12.93 -3.65 -18.25
C SER A 167 11.85 -3.44 -19.32
N THR A 168 10.58 -3.79 -19.06
CA THR A 168 9.54 -3.75 -20.09
C THR A 168 8.63 -2.52 -20.01
N TRP A 169 8.36 -2.01 -18.80
CA TRP A 169 7.43 -0.89 -18.59
C TRP A 169 8.13 0.47 -18.66
N ARG A 170 7.38 1.47 -19.13
CA ARG A 170 7.79 2.87 -19.21
C ARG A 170 6.88 3.74 -18.34
N MET A 171 7.40 4.86 -17.87
CA MET A 171 6.63 5.92 -17.23
C MET A 171 6.72 7.16 -18.11
N SER A 172 5.67 7.50 -18.84
CA SER A 172 5.63 8.71 -19.67
C SER A 172 5.55 9.99 -18.85
N ASP A 173 4.87 9.94 -17.69
CA ASP A 173 4.76 11.02 -16.73
C ASP A 173 5.60 10.70 -15.47
N PRO A 174 6.70 11.44 -15.21
CA PRO A 174 7.53 11.24 -14.04
C PRO A 174 6.84 11.60 -12.72
N LYS A 175 5.66 12.24 -12.76
CA LYS A 175 4.87 12.57 -11.56
C LYS A 175 3.87 11.48 -11.17
N SER A 176 3.64 10.47 -12.02
CA SER A 176 2.74 9.37 -11.70
C SER A 176 3.17 8.70 -10.39
N LEU A 177 2.22 8.50 -9.46
CA LEU A 177 2.47 7.91 -8.14
C LEU A 177 2.61 6.39 -8.23
N ILE A 178 3.69 5.96 -8.86
CA ILE A 178 4.02 4.56 -9.08
C ILE A 178 5.50 4.30 -8.82
N SER A 179 5.80 3.16 -8.18
CA SER A 179 7.14 2.62 -8.06
C SER A 179 7.20 1.20 -8.59
N ILE A 180 8.14 0.99 -9.51
CA ILE A 180 8.47 -0.30 -10.13
C ILE A 180 9.76 -0.90 -9.56
N SER A 181 10.32 -0.28 -8.51
CA SER A 181 11.54 -0.78 -7.88
C SER A 181 11.29 -2.06 -7.07
N GLN A 182 10.05 -2.28 -6.65
CA GLN A 182 9.66 -3.36 -5.76
C GLN A 182 8.26 -3.86 -6.08
N PRO A 183 8.06 -5.19 -6.13
CA PRO A 183 6.75 -5.75 -6.35
C PRO A 183 5.95 -5.80 -5.05
N LEU A 184 4.64 -5.64 -5.17
CA LEU A 184 3.67 -5.90 -4.12
C LEU A 184 3.15 -7.32 -4.24
N SER A 185 2.98 -8.00 -3.10
CA SER A 185 2.34 -9.32 -3.08
C SER A 185 0.84 -9.18 -3.31
N TYR A 186 0.30 -10.06 -4.16
CA TYR A 186 -1.13 -10.29 -4.33
C TYR A 186 -1.42 -11.76 -4.00
N ALA A 187 -2.34 -12.01 -3.08
CA ALA A 187 -2.69 -13.35 -2.67
C ALA A 187 -3.80 -13.90 -3.54
N ASP A 188 -3.44 -14.85 -4.39
CA ASP A 188 -4.35 -15.52 -5.31
C ASP A 188 -4.41 -17.03 -5.02
N ARG A 189 -5.36 -17.68 -5.67
CA ARG A 189 -5.67 -19.10 -5.61
C ARG A 189 -4.55 -19.95 -6.20
N LEU A 190 -4.79 -21.26 -6.25
CA LEU A 190 -3.95 -22.22 -6.94
C LEU A 190 -4.80 -23.20 -7.75
N ARG A 191 -4.16 -23.88 -8.70
CA ARG A 191 -4.79 -24.93 -9.50
C ARG A 191 -3.96 -26.20 -9.43
N ILE A 192 -4.62 -27.34 -9.25
CA ILE A 192 -4.09 -28.70 -9.35
C ILE A 192 -5.04 -29.46 -10.27
N ARG A 193 -4.84 -29.36 -11.58
CA ARG A 193 -5.78 -29.89 -12.58
C ARG A 193 -5.43 -31.32 -13.00
N GLN A 194 -6.35 -32.25 -12.84
CA GLN A 194 -6.19 -33.67 -13.15
C GLN A 194 -6.41 -33.99 -14.63
N PRO A 195 -5.74 -35.03 -15.18
CA PRO A 195 -6.02 -35.53 -16.52
C PRO A 195 -7.50 -35.85 -16.75
N GLY A 196 -8.00 -35.52 -17.93
CA GLY A 196 -9.39 -35.76 -18.35
C GLY A 196 -10.39 -34.70 -17.91
N ASP A 197 -10.00 -33.74 -17.06
CA ASP A 197 -10.90 -32.64 -16.69
C ASP A 197 -11.26 -31.78 -17.92
N ALA A 198 -12.56 -31.58 -18.11
CA ALA A 198 -13.15 -30.67 -19.09
C ALA A 198 -14.15 -29.69 -18.47
N ALA A 199 -14.34 -29.74 -17.15
CA ALA A 199 -15.29 -28.87 -16.45
C ALA A 199 -14.68 -27.49 -16.19
N PHE A 200 -13.35 -27.41 -15.99
CA PHE A 200 -12.63 -26.14 -15.90
C PHE A 200 -12.07 -25.72 -17.28
N ALA A 201 -12.97 -25.34 -18.18
CA ALA A 201 -12.62 -24.81 -19.49
C ALA A 201 -12.92 -23.30 -19.56
N LEU A 202 -11.86 -22.48 -19.54
CA LEU A 202 -11.97 -21.04 -19.72
C LEU A 202 -11.58 -20.70 -21.16
N GLY A 203 -12.56 -20.22 -21.94
CA GLY A 203 -12.34 -19.72 -23.29
C GLY A 203 -11.47 -18.47 -23.32
N PRO A 204 -11.09 -17.97 -24.50
CA PRO A 204 -10.26 -16.78 -24.61
C PRO A 204 -10.93 -15.56 -23.95
N HIS A 205 -10.20 -14.87 -23.07
CA HIS A 205 -10.66 -13.70 -22.33
C HIS A 205 -9.51 -12.73 -21.99
N MET A 206 -9.85 -11.50 -21.61
CA MET A 206 -8.97 -10.54 -20.95
C MET A 206 -9.56 -10.17 -19.58
N ASP A 207 -8.71 -10.14 -18.56
CA ASP A 207 -9.09 -9.66 -17.23
C ASP A 207 -8.94 -8.14 -17.11
N GLY A 208 -9.14 -7.63 -15.89
CA GLY A 208 -8.92 -6.23 -15.56
C GLY A 208 -10.00 -5.33 -16.16
N GLY A 209 -11.26 -5.74 -16.02
CA GLY A 209 -12.42 -5.01 -16.50
C GLY A 209 -12.75 -5.29 -17.97
N SER A 210 -14.02 -5.09 -18.31
CA SER A 210 -14.53 -5.24 -19.67
C SER A 210 -14.99 -3.87 -20.18
N LEU A 211 -16.18 -3.43 -19.78
CA LEU A 211 -16.80 -2.18 -20.21
C LEU A 211 -15.98 -0.94 -19.78
N GLU A 212 -15.26 -1.04 -18.66
CA GLU A 212 -14.39 0.02 -18.14
C GLU A 212 -13.37 0.53 -19.16
N ARG A 213 -13.01 -0.30 -20.16
CA ARG A 213 -12.03 0.03 -21.21
C ARG A 213 -12.50 1.15 -22.15
N TRP A 214 -13.81 1.37 -22.26
CA TRP A 214 -14.41 2.46 -23.05
C TRP A 214 -14.92 3.62 -22.19
N MET A 215 -14.99 3.46 -20.87
CA MET A 215 -15.63 4.42 -19.98
C MET A 215 -14.67 5.53 -19.53
N PRO A 216 -15.09 6.81 -19.55
CA PRO A 216 -14.31 7.93 -18.99
C PRO A 216 -13.95 7.72 -17.51
N GLU A 217 -14.85 7.14 -16.73
CA GLU A 217 -14.66 6.86 -15.31
C GLU A 217 -13.83 5.59 -15.04
N GLY A 218 -13.58 4.79 -16.08
CA GLY A 218 -12.80 3.55 -16.02
C GLY A 218 -11.36 3.78 -16.44
N TYR A 219 -10.96 3.19 -17.57
CA TYR A 219 -9.63 3.39 -18.17
C TYR A 219 -9.44 4.80 -18.76
N GLY A 220 -10.52 5.54 -19.02
CA GLY A 220 -10.45 6.93 -19.48
C GLY A 220 -9.87 7.90 -18.44
N ARG A 221 -9.87 7.56 -17.15
CA ARG A 221 -9.30 8.42 -16.09
C ARG A 221 -7.83 8.73 -16.29
N GLY A 222 -7.07 7.72 -16.73
CA GLY A 222 -5.64 7.88 -17.03
C GLY A 222 -5.33 7.91 -18.53
N GLY A 223 -6.36 7.93 -19.39
CA GLY A 223 -6.19 8.00 -20.84
C GLY A 223 -5.47 6.80 -21.46
N VAL A 224 -5.63 5.60 -20.88
CA VAL A 224 -4.87 4.39 -21.27
C VAL A 224 -5.02 4.06 -22.77
N TYR A 225 -6.21 4.29 -23.31
CA TYR A 225 -6.57 3.92 -24.68
C TYR A 225 -6.90 5.12 -25.57
N ASP A 226 -6.65 6.35 -25.12
CA ASP A 226 -7.02 7.57 -25.85
C ASP A 226 -6.37 7.60 -27.24
N ALA A 227 -5.10 7.22 -27.34
CA ALA A 227 -4.39 7.12 -28.60
C ALA A 227 -5.05 6.14 -29.59
N VAL A 228 -5.69 5.07 -29.11
CA VAL A 228 -6.44 4.13 -29.96
C VAL A 228 -7.71 4.80 -30.50
N PHE A 229 -8.47 5.48 -29.63
CA PHE A 229 -9.65 6.25 -30.02
C PHE A 229 -9.34 7.55 -30.77
N GLU A 230 -8.06 7.93 -30.88
CA GLU A 230 -7.55 8.98 -31.77
C GLU A 230 -7.20 8.49 -33.17
N GLY A 231 -7.16 7.17 -33.39
CA GLY A 231 -6.70 6.56 -34.64
C GLY A 231 -5.17 6.48 -34.75
N GLU A 232 -4.46 6.61 -33.62
CA GLU A 232 -3.00 6.67 -33.49
C GLU A 232 -2.46 5.46 -32.69
N TRP A 233 -3.10 4.30 -32.85
CA TRP A 233 -2.70 3.07 -32.16
C TRP A 233 -1.29 2.62 -32.57
N ASP A 234 -0.88 2.84 -33.81
CA ASP A 234 0.42 2.44 -34.34
C ASP A 234 1.55 3.38 -33.90
N THR A 235 1.25 4.67 -33.77
CA THR A 235 2.22 5.76 -33.57
C THR A 235 2.38 6.21 -32.12
N LYS A 236 1.28 6.28 -31.34
CA LYS A 236 1.28 6.85 -29.98
C LYS A 236 0.93 5.84 -28.88
N TYR A 237 0.06 4.88 -29.17
CA TYR A 237 -0.36 3.91 -28.15
C TYR A 237 0.81 2.98 -27.76
N ASP A 238 1.17 3.01 -26.48
CA ASP A 238 2.13 2.10 -25.86
C ASP A 238 1.41 1.31 -24.74
N PRO A 239 1.11 0.02 -24.93
CA PRO A 239 0.47 -0.78 -23.87
C PRO A 239 1.32 -0.87 -22.59
N TRP A 240 2.64 -0.62 -22.72
CA TRP A 240 3.64 -0.69 -21.66
C TRP A 240 3.88 0.64 -20.93
N ASP A 241 3.07 1.67 -21.19
CA ASP A 241 3.11 2.89 -20.40
C ASP A 241 2.31 2.71 -19.11
N ALA A 242 3.00 2.70 -17.97
CA ALA A 242 2.40 2.52 -16.67
C ALA A 242 1.73 3.80 -16.16
N SER A 243 2.17 4.98 -16.62
CA SER A 243 1.67 6.27 -16.13
C SER A 243 0.16 6.42 -16.34
N THR A 244 -0.34 5.95 -17.49
CA THR A 244 -1.78 6.02 -17.82
C THR A 244 -2.62 5.03 -17.01
N ARG A 245 -2.01 3.99 -16.42
CA ARG A 245 -2.75 2.94 -15.70
C ARG A 245 -2.89 3.21 -14.20
N VAL A 246 -2.14 4.17 -13.64
CA VAL A 246 -2.13 4.44 -12.19
C VAL A 246 -3.53 4.83 -11.69
N ASP A 247 -4.23 5.67 -12.45
CA ASP A 247 -5.55 6.21 -12.08
C ASP A 247 -6.72 5.45 -12.73
N ALA A 248 -6.43 4.43 -13.56
CA ALA A 248 -7.44 3.64 -14.23
C ALA A 248 -8.26 2.83 -13.20
N VAL A 249 -9.58 2.82 -13.38
CA VAL A 249 -10.49 2.00 -12.58
C VAL A 249 -11.02 0.87 -13.46
N ASN A 250 -10.75 -0.36 -13.06
CA ASN A 250 -11.07 -1.58 -13.80
C ASN A 250 -12.14 -2.45 -13.11
N ASP A 251 -12.75 -1.93 -12.05
CA ASP A 251 -13.87 -2.55 -11.32
C ASP A 251 -14.92 -1.49 -10.97
N LEU A 252 -15.69 -1.04 -11.97
CA LEU A 252 -16.76 -0.06 -11.75
C LEU A 252 -18.08 -0.70 -11.28
N TYR A 253 -18.22 -2.00 -11.49
CA TYR A 253 -19.46 -2.75 -11.25
C TYR A 253 -19.38 -3.65 -10.01
N ASN A 254 -18.25 -3.63 -9.28
CA ASN A 254 -17.98 -4.49 -8.11
C ASN A 254 -18.21 -5.99 -8.44
N GLY A 255 -17.64 -6.41 -9.57
CA GLY A 255 -17.81 -7.77 -10.08
C GLY A 255 -17.16 -8.82 -9.20
N LEU A 256 -17.72 -10.03 -9.10
CA LEU A 256 -17.12 -11.06 -8.23
C LEU A 256 -15.71 -11.47 -8.67
N GLY A 257 -15.47 -11.53 -9.98
CA GLY A 257 -14.15 -11.77 -10.56
C GLY A 257 -13.29 -10.51 -10.76
N ALA A 258 -13.79 -9.33 -10.39
CA ALA A 258 -13.09 -8.10 -10.66
C ALA A 258 -11.88 -7.92 -9.74
N CYS A 259 -10.78 -7.45 -10.33
CA CYS A 259 -9.50 -7.23 -9.66
C CYS A 259 -9.34 -5.74 -9.39
N SER A 260 -9.26 -5.35 -8.11
CA SER A 260 -9.16 -3.93 -7.70
C SER A 260 -7.75 -3.38 -7.68
N VAL A 261 -6.75 -4.18 -8.07
CA VAL A 261 -5.34 -3.78 -8.17
C VAL A 261 -4.86 -3.65 -9.62
N PHE A 262 -3.89 -2.76 -9.82
CA PHE A 262 -3.12 -2.72 -11.05
C PHE A 262 -2.08 -3.85 -11.05
N ARG A 263 -2.30 -4.85 -11.90
CA ARG A 263 -1.33 -5.91 -12.24
C ARG A 263 -0.63 -5.51 -13.53
N MET A 264 0.69 -5.39 -13.51
CA MET A 264 1.47 -5.19 -14.73
C MET A 264 1.50 -6.48 -15.55
N PHE A 265 1.72 -7.59 -14.87
CA PHE A 265 1.59 -8.91 -15.45
C PHE A 265 0.67 -9.76 -14.60
N GLN A 266 -0.12 -10.59 -15.26
CA GLN A 266 -0.57 -11.82 -14.65
C GLN A 266 0.53 -12.87 -14.77
N GLY A 267 0.45 -13.91 -13.96
CA GLY A 267 1.44 -14.97 -14.04
C GLY A 267 1.16 -16.12 -13.08
N TRP A 268 1.83 -17.23 -13.35
CA TRP A 268 1.80 -18.38 -12.46
C TRP A 268 3.14 -19.11 -12.43
N LEU A 269 3.47 -19.63 -11.25
CA LEU A 269 4.63 -20.49 -11.01
C LEU A 269 4.20 -21.95 -11.20
N SER A 270 4.93 -22.70 -12.01
CA SER A 270 4.67 -24.12 -12.20
C SER A 270 5.12 -24.95 -11.00
N MET A 271 4.30 -25.92 -10.61
CA MET A 271 4.66 -26.97 -9.64
C MET A 271 4.63 -28.38 -10.27
N SER A 272 4.21 -28.49 -11.54
CA SER A 272 4.27 -29.72 -12.32
C SER A 272 5.00 -29.51 -13.65
N THR A 273 5.31 -30.61 -14.33
CA THR A 273 5.75 -30.56 -15.72
C THR A 273 4.52 -30.65 -16.60
N VAL A 274 4.29 -29.63 -17.43
CA VAL A 274 3.10 -29.56 -18.28
C VAL A 274 3.43 -28.94 -19.64
N GLY A 275 2.95 -29.56 -20.71
CA GLY A 275 3.09 -29.10 -22.08
C GLY A 275 1.79 -28.70 -22.77
N PRO A 276 1.85 -28.33 -24.07
CA PRO A 276 0.68 -28.05 -24.88
C PRO A 276 -0.36 -29.18 -24.83
N ARG A 277 -1.64 -28.83 -24.66
CA ARG A 277 -2.79 -29.75 -24.53
C ARG A 277 -2.84 -30.57 -23.24
N GLU A 278 -1.93 -30.34 -22.30
CA GLU A 278 -1.89 -31.00 -21.00
C GLU A 278 -2.55 -30.14 -19.92
N GLY A 279 -3.66 -29.46 -20.26
CA GLY A 279 -4.39 -28.65 -19.27
C GLY A 279 -3.65 -27.34 -18.93
N THR A 280 -2.92 -26.76 -19.88
CA THR A 280 -2.06 -25.58 -19.67
C THR A 280 -2.68 -24.29 -20.21
N LEU A 281 -1.93 -23.19 -20.14
CA LEU A 281 -2.30 -21.86 -20.63
C LEU A 281 -2.12 -21.75 -22.15
N LEU A 282 -3.06 -21.07 -22.79
CA LEU A 282 -2.90 -20.49 -24.13
C LEU A 282 -2.93 -18.97 -24.02
N VAL A 283 -2.18 -18.30 -24.90
CA VAL A 283 -2.20 -16.84 -25.04
C VAL A 283 -2.37 -16.45 -26.50
N ASN A 284 -2.91 -15.25 -26.75
CA ASN A 284 -2.85 -14.60 -28.05
C ASN A 284 -1.70 -13.58 -28.05
N PRO A 285 -0.55 -13.88 -28.68
CA PRO A 285 0.66 -13.08 -28.53
C PRO A 285 0.70 -11.91 -29.53
N LEU A 286 -0.41 -11.17 -29.60
CA LEU A 286 -0.65 -10.00 -30.47
C LEU A 286 -0.75 -8.69 -29.67
N LEU A 287 -0.50 -8.72 -28.35
CA LEU A 287 -0.75 -7.66 -27.36
C LEU A 287 -1.29 -6.33 -27.94
N LYS A 288 -0.40 -5.50 -28.50
CA LYS A 288 -0.76 -4.16 -29.02
C LYS A 288 -1.86 -4.18 -30.08
N LEU A 289 -1.76 -5.10 -31.05
CA LEU A 289 -2.72 -5.23 -32.15
C LEU A 289 -4.05 -5.78 -31.64
N ALA A 290 -4.03 -6.79 -30.76
CA ALA A 290 -5.24 -7.35 -30.17
C ALA A 290 -5.97 -6.30 -29.31
N SER A 291 -5.26 -5.56 -28.45
CA SER A 291 -5.87 -4.50 -27.65
C SER A 291 -6.50 -3.42 -28.52
N ALA A 292 -5.77 -2.90 -29.54
CA ALA A 292 -6.30 -1.91 -30.45
C ALA A 292 -7.53 -2.43 -31.23
N TYR A 293 -7.49 -3.68 -31.66
CA TYR A 293 -8.58 -4.32 -32.39
C TYR A 293 -9.82 -4.44 -31.51
N THR A 294 -9.68 -4.99 -30.31
CA THR A 294 -10.78 -5.14 -29.36
C THR A 294 -11.46 -3.80 -29.09
N LEU A 295 -10.70 -2.72 -28.91
CA LEU A 295 -11.22 -1.38 -28.63
C LEU A 295 -11.93 -0.75 -29.82
N LEU A 296 -11.42 -0.95 -31.04
CA LEU A 296 -12.00 -0.39 -32.26
C LEU A 296 -13.16 -1.23 -32.83
N ARG A 297 -13.17 -2.53 -32.56
CA ARG A 297 -14.14 -3.49 -33.11
C ARG A 297 -15.62 -3.08 -32.94
N PRO A 298 -16.06 -2.47 -31.82
CA PRO A 298 -17.45 -2.06 -31.63
C PRO A 298 -17.94 -0.97 -32.61
N PHE A 299 -17.04 -0.30 -33.33
CA PHE A 299 -17.38 0.75 -34.29
C PHE A 299 -17.50 0.27 -35.73
N PHE A 300 -17.29 -1.02 -36.00
CA PHE A 300 -17.31 -1.58 -37.35
C PHE A 300 -18.29 -2.75 -37.46
N ARG A 301 -18.86 -2.93 -38.64
CA ARG A 301 -19.70 -4.10 -38.97
C ARG A 301 -19.33 -4.67 -40.35
N PRO A 302 -19.52 -5.98 -40.56
CA PRO A 302 -19.31 -6.57 -41.87
C PRO A 302 -20.47 -6.25 -42.82
N LYS A 303 -20.16 -6.10 -44.12
CA LYS A 303 -21.12 -5.88 -45.21
C LYS A 303 -21.74 -7.18 -45.71
N SER A 304 -20.98 -8.26 -45.67
CA SER A 304 -21.43 -9.62 -46.00
C SER A 304 -21.55 -10.49 -44.76
N LYS A 305 -22.18 -11.66 -44.89
CA LYS A 305 -22.26 -12.68 -43.82
C LYS A 305 -21.49 -13.92 -44.26
N VAL A 306 -20.70 -14.47 -43.34
CA VAL A 306 -20.05 -15.79 -43.47
C VAL A 306 -20.26 -16.53 -42.16
N ASP A 307 -20.51 -17.84 -42.23
CA ASP A 307 -20.49 -18.70 -41.06
C ASP A 307 -19.04 -19.00 -40.69
N LEU A 308 -18.52 -18.22 -39.75
CA LEU A 308 -17.13 -18.29 -39.32
C LEU A 308 -16.82 -19.49 -38.44
N GLU A 309 -17.84 -20.11 -37.85
CA GLU A 309 -17.67 -21.34 -37.08
C GLU A 309 -17.41 -22.53 -38.03
N VAL A 310 -17.86 -22.44 -39.28
CA VAL A 310 -17.59 -23.44 -40.34
C VAL A 310 -16.38 -23.06 -41.19
N ALA A 311 -16.17 -21.76 -41.45
CA ALA A 311 -15.08 -21.28 -42.30
C ALA A 311 -13.72 -21.35 -41.58
N LYS A 312 -12.94 -22.39 -41.89
CA LYS A 312 -11.58 -22.57 -41.37
C LYS A 312 -10.68 -21.38 -41.71
N GLY A 313 -9.74 -21.08 -40.82
CA GLY A 313 -8.64 -20.13 -41.06
C GLY A 313 -7.89 -20.44 -42.35
N GLY A 314 -7.46 -19.40 -43.07
CA GLY A 314 -6.74 -19.52 -44.35
C GLY A 314 -7.59 -19.98 -45.55
N THR A 315 -8.91 -20.00 -45.44
CA THR A 315 -9.79 -20.27 -46.60
C THR A 315 -10.16 -18.99 -47.33
N LEU A 316 -10.29 -19.05 -48.66
CA LEU A 316 -10.67 -17.89 -49.49
C LEU A 316 -11.98 -17.22 -49.04
N ALA A 317 -12.94 -17.99 -48.54
CA ALA A 317 -14.21 -17.47 -48.03
C ALA A 317 -14.00 -16.61 -46.78
N ARG A 318 -13.13 -17.07 -45.86
CA ARG A 318 -12.77 -16.32 -44.66
C ARG A 318 -11.89 -15.12 -44.99
N GLU A 319 -10.90 -15.26 -45.86
CA GLU A 319 -10.04 -14.16 -46.33
C GLU A 319 -10.87 -13.01 -46.92
N ARG A 320 -11.83 -13.31 -47.81
CA ARG A 320 -12.74 -12.29 -48.37
C ARG A 320 -13.62 -11.62 -47.31
N PHE A 321 -14.01 -12.35 -46.28
CA PHE A 321 -14.80 -11.81 -45.18
C PHE A 321 -13.98 -10.89 -44.27
N LEU A 322 -12.71 -11.23 -44.03
CA LEU A 322 -11.76 -10.48 -43.22
C LEU A 322 -11.13 -9.28 -43.97
N ASP A 323 -11.30 -9.21 -45.30
CA ASP A 323 -10.77 -8.12 -46.10
C ASP A 323 -11.34 -6.76 -45.62
N PRO A 324 -10.51 -5.72 -45.42
CA PRO A 324 -10.96 -4.39 -45.02
C PRO A 324 -12.13 -3.83 -45.84
N VAL A 325 -12.24 -4.16 -47.14
CA VAL A 325 -13.33 -3.68 -48.00
C VAL A 325 -14.70 -4.20 -47.56
N ASN A 326 -14.75 -5.35 -46.88
CA ASN A 326 -15.98 -5.95 -46.36
C ASN A 326 -16.44 -5.29 -45.05
N TRP A 327 -15.67 -4.37 -44.48
CA TRP A 327 -16.02 -3.74 -43.20
C TRP A 327 -16.35 -2.26 -43.39
N GLU A 328 -17.33 -1.79 -42.63
CA GLU A 328 -17.72 -0.37 -42.63
C GLU A 328 -17.90 0.15 -41.21
N PHE A 329 -17.59 1.43 -41.05
CA PHE A 329 -17.73 2.16 -39.79
C PHE A 329 -19.19 2.49 -39.53
N THR A 330 -19.65 2.25 -38.30
CA THR A 330 -21.00 2.57 -37.85
C THR A 330 -20.99 3.90 -37.11
N ALA A 331 -21.89 4.82 -37.48
CA ALA A 331 -22.01 6.14 -36.86
C ALA A 331 -23.47 6.58 -36.72
N GLY A 332 -23.73 7.65 -35.96
CA GLY A 332 -25.05 8.26 -35.82
C GLY A 332 -26.11 7.24 -35.38
N GLN A 333 -27.20 7.13 -36.15
CA GLN A 333 -28.30 6.20 -35.87
C GLN A 333 -27.95 4.72 -36.12
N GLN A 334 -26.85 4.43 -36.83
CA GLN A 334 -26.40 3.05 -37.09
C GLN A 334 -25.56 2.48 -35.94
N MET A 335 -25.07 3.33 -35.03
CA MET A 335 -24.32 2.89 -33.86
C MET A 335 -25.24 2.14 -32.89
N THR A 336 -24.85 0.97 -32.42
CA THR A 336 -25.54 0.22 -31.36
C THR A 336 -24.82 0.36 -30.02
N SER A 337 -25.49 0.00 -28.92
CA SER A 337 -24.87 -0.10 -27.59
C SER A 337 -24.00 -1.34 -27.42
N GLU A 338 -24.01 -2.26 -28.39
CA GLU A 338 -23.27 -3.52 -28.32
C GLU A 338 -21.75 -3.31 -28.30
N ILE A 339 -21.09 -4.04 -27.42
CA ILE A 339 -19.63 -4.17 -27.34
C ILE A 339 -19.35 -5.69 -27.32
N PRO A 340 -18.95 -6.29 -28.46
CA PRO A 340 -18.93 -7.75 -28.60
C PRO A 340 -18.05 -8.44 -27.56
N GLY A 341 -18.65 -9.22 -26.66
CA GLY A 341 -17.93 -9.97 -25.61
C GLY A 341 -17.75 -9.24 -24.27
N ALA A 342 -18.20 -7.99 -24.14
CA ALA A 342 -18.15 -7.27 -22.88
C ALA A 342 -19.41 -7.51 -22.04
N THR A 343 -19.26 -7.67 -20.72
CA THR A 343 -20.39 -7.85 -19.79
C THR A 343 -20.10 -7.15 -18.47
N ALA A 344 -21.03 -6.32 -18.00
CA ALA A 344 -20.85 -5.54 -16.77
C ALA A 344 -20.58 -6.45 -15.56
N GLY A 345 -19.50 -6.15 -14.82
CA GLY A 345 -19.09 -6.95 -13.65
C GLY A 345 -18.28 -8.21 -13.97
N TYR A 346 -17.92 -8.44 -15.23
CA TYR A 346 -17.12 -9.59 -15.67
C TYR A 346 -15.93 -9.15 -16.52
N GLY A 347 -14.97 -10.07 -16.70
CA GLY A 347 -13.89 -9.93 -17.67
C GLY A 347 -14.40 -9.86 -19.12
N MET A 348 -13.54 -9.43 -20.03
CA MET A 348 -13.85 -9.37 -21.45
C MET A 348 -13.72 -10.77 -22.07
N GLU A 349 -14.79 -11.36 -22.58
CA GLU A 349 -14.78 -12.71 -23.15
C GLU A 349 -14.78 -12.69 -24.70
N PHE A 350 -14.22 -13.72 -25.32
CA PHE A 350 -14.19 -13.89 -26.78
C PHE A 350 -14.79 -15.25 -27.19
N PRO A 351 -16.09 -15.51 -26.88
CA PRO A 351 -16.67 -16.85 -26.95
C PRO A 351 -17.08 -17.30 -28.36
N LYS A 352 -17.25 -16.37 -29.31
CA LYS A 352 -17.70 -16.64 -30.68
C LYS A 352 -16.68 -16.08 -31.68
N LEU A 353 -16.27 -16.85 -32.67
CA LEU A 353 -15.34 -16.39 -33.72
C LEU A 353 -15.93 -15.20 -34.49
N ALA A 354 -17.26 -15.17 -34.63
CA ALA A 354 -17.99 -14.09 -35.29
C ALA A 354 -17.85 -12.72 -34.63
N TYR A 355 -17.57 -12.64 -33.32
CA TYR A 355 -17.40 -11.35 -32.63
C TYR A 355 -16.08 -10.70 -33.00
N HIS A 356 -15.00 -11.48 -33.03
CA HIS A 356 -13.63 -10.97 -33.22
C HIS A 356 -12.88 -11.73 -34.33
N PRO A 357 -13.40 -11.73 -35.57
CA PRO A 357 -12.96 -12.67 -36.59
C PRO A 357 -11.53 -12.44 -37.10
N HIS A 358 -11.04 -11.19 -37.05
CA HIS A 358 -9.67 -10.86 -37.50
C HIS A 358 -8.60 -11.18 -36.46
N LEU A 359 -8.97 -11.53 -35.23
CA LEU A 359 -8.00 -12.08 -34.29
C LEU A 359 -7.65 -13.52 -34.64
N GLU A 360 -8.52 -14.21 -35.39
CA GLU A 360 -8.35 -15.61 -35.79
C GLU A 360 -7.95 -16.53 -34.63
N LEU A 361 -8.64 -16.40 -33.49
CA LEU A 361 -8.28 -17.06 -32.23
C LEU A 361 -8.21 -18.60 -32.33
N ASP A 362 -8.87 -19.22 -33.32
CA ASP A 362 -8.76 -20.64 -33.63
C ASP A 362 -7.35 -21.08 -34.09
N ARG A 363 -6.52 -20.16 -34.59
CA ARG A 363 -5.13 -20.42 -35.02
C ARG A 363 -4.07 -19.53 -34.36
N THR A 364 -4.47 -18.44 -33.69
CA THR A 364 -3.55 -17.49 -33.04
C THR A 364 -3.54 -17.60 -31.51
N MET A 365 -4.42 -18.41 -30.92
CA MET A 365 -4.25 -18.86 -29.54
C MET A 365 -3.19 -19.97 -29.52
N VAL A 366 -2.01 -19.65 -29.00
CA VAL A 366 -0.90 -20.61 -28.92
C VAL A 366 -0.71 -21.06 -27.48
N HIS A 367 -0.45 -22.35 -27.30
CA HIS A 367 -0.02 -22.88 -26.01
C HIS A 367 1.29 -22.24 -25.59
N ILE A 368 1.46 -22.05 -24.28
CA ILE A 368 2.79 -21.85 -23.74
C ILE A 368 3.70 -23.06 -24.04
N PRO A 369 5.02 -22.86 -24.20
CA PRO A 369 5.98 -23.96 -24.26
C PRO A 369 5.86 -24.90 -23.06
N GLN A 370 6.39 -26.12 -23.18
CA GLN A 370 6.45 -27.03 -22.03
C GLN A 370 7.19 -26.37 -20.87
N VAL A 371 6.61 -26.41 -19.67
CA VAL A 371 7.19 -25.89 -18.42
C VAL A 371 7.50 -27.01 -17.45
N LYS A 372 8.45 -26.76 -16.55
CA LYS A 372 8.83 -27.62 -15.43
C LYS A 372 8.52 -26.94 -14.10
N PRO A 373 8.44 -27.68 -12.97
CA PRO A 373 8.32 -27.05 -11.66
C PRO A 373 9.44 -26.02 -11.47
N GLY A 374 9.09 -24.83 -11.00
CA GLY A 374 10.02 -23.72 -10.82
C GLY A 374 10.07 -22.72 -11.97
N ASP A 375 9.53 -23.06 -13.15
CA ASP A 375 9.34 -22.10 -14.24
C ASP A 375 8.20 -21.13 -13.91
N PHE A 376 8.35 -19.87 -14.30
CA PHE A 376 7.36 -18.82 -14.13
C PHE A 376 6.86 -18.34 -15.48
N VAL A 377 5.54 -18.34 -15.68
CA VAL A 377 4.91 -17.87 -16.91
C VAL A 377 4.22 -16.54 -16.62
N VAL A 378 4.47 -15.54 -17.48
CA VAL A 378 3.88 -14.21 -17.37
C VAL A 378 3.21 -13.77 -18.64
N TRP A 379 2.15 -13.00 -18.51
CA TRP A 379 1.52 -12.27 -19.61
C TRP A 379 1.07 -10.89 -19.17
N HIS A 380 1.16 -9.92 -20.08
CA HIS A 380 0.73 -8.56 -19.87
C HIS A 380 -0.77 -8.51 -19.56
N CYS A 381 -1.20 -7.54 -18.74
CA CYS A 381 -2.58 -7.48 -18.25
C CYS A 381 -3.68 -7.32 -19.31
N ASP A 382 -3.31 -6.88 -20.52
CA ASP A 382 -4.20 -6.81 -21.69
C ASP A 382 -4.07 -8.00 -22.67
N THR A 383 -3.26 -9.02 -22.36
CA THR A 383 -3.09 -10.18 -23.25
C THR A 383 -4.32 -11.11 -23.15
N ILE A 384 -4.92 -11.44 -24.30
CA ILE A 384 -5.98 -12.46 -24.37
C ILE A 384 -5.37 -13.81 -24.03
N HIS A 385 -6.02 -14.55 -23.15
CA HIS A 385 -5.55 -15.86 -22.71
C HIS A 385 -6.71 -16.81 -22.45
N ALA A 386 -6.41 -18.11 -22.45
CA ALA A 386 -7.37 -19.19 -22.24
C ALA A 386 -6.69 -20.36 -21.54
N VAL A 387 -7.48 -21.33 -21.08
CA VAL A 387 -6.97 -22.60 -20.59
C VAL A 387 -7.43 -23.70 -21.54
N ASP A 388 -6.61 -24.74 -21.73
CA ASP A 388 -7.00 -25.92 -22.50
C ASP A 388 -8.41 -26.40 -22.12
N PHE A 389 -9.25 -26.63 -23.12
CA PHE A 389 -10.62 -27.12 -22.89
C PHE A 389 -10.61 -28.46 -22.14
N GLU A 390 -9.72 -29.37 -22.54
CA GLU A 390 -9.56 -30.70 -21.95
C GLU A 390 -8.09 -30.94 -21.61
N HIS A 391 -7.81 -31.50 -20.44
CA HIS A 391 -6.46 -31.94 -20.06
C HIS A 391 -6.15 -33.34 -20.62
N LYS A 392 -5.34 -33.42 -21.68
CA LYS A 392 -4.98 -34.68 -22.38
C LYS A 392 -3.65 -35.30 -21.94
N GLY A 393 -3.02 -34.74 -20.91
CA GLY A 393 -1.76 -35.24 -20.38
C GLY A 393 -1.91 -36.48 -19.50
N LYS A 394 -0.81 -36.94 -18.92
CA LYS A 394 -0.77 -38.12 -18.04
C LYS A 394 -0.58 -37.80 -16.55
N GLY A 395 -0.13 -36.59 -16.24
CA GLY A 395 0.03 -36.08 -14.88
C GLY A 395 -0.76 -34.79 -14.71
N ASP A 396 -0.85 -34.30 -13.48
CA ASP A 396 -1.58 -33.07 -13.17
C ASP A 396 -0.88 -31.79 -13.69
N SER A 397 -1.68 -30.75 -13.94
CA SER A 397 -1.26 -29.40 -14.28
C SER A 397 -1.43 -28.52 -13.04
N SER A 398 -0.33 -28.34 -12.30
CA SER A 398 -0.32 -27.69 -10.99
C SER A 398 0.44 -26.36 -11.03
N VAL A 399 -0.24 -25.29 -10.62
CA VAL A 399 0.31 -23.92 -10.67
C VAL A 399 -0.13 -23.07 -9.47
N LEU A 400 0.72 -22.14 -9.07
CA LEU A 400 0.41 -21.06 -8.13
C LEU A 400 0.19 -19.76 -8.90
N TYR A 401 -0.96 -19.11 -8.74
CA TYR A 401 -1.20 -17.79 -9.34
C TYR A 401 -0.43 -16.73 -8.54
N ILE A 402 0.50 -16.04 -9.20
CA ILE A 402 1.31 -14.99 -8.60
C ILE A 402 1.53 -13.90 -9.67
N PRO A 403 0.72 -12.82 -9.67
CA PRO A 403 0.90 -11.72 -10.61
C PRO A 403 2.10 -10.85 -10.23
N VAL A 404 2.46 -9.93 -11.13
CA VAL A 404 3.48 -8.90 -10.90
C VAL A 404 2.80 -7.56 -10.71
N CYS A 405 2.82 -7.05 -9.48
CA CYS A 405 2.14 -5.81 -9.09
C CYS A 405 3.16 -4.72 -8.71
N PRO A 406 3.13 -3.53 -9.32
CA PRO A 406 3.93 -2.40 -8.88
C PRO A 406 3.37 -1.80 -7.58
N ILE A 407 4.13 -0.92 -6.94
CA ILE A 407 3.62 -0.07 -5.86
C ILE A 407 2.89 1.10 -6.49
N THR A 408 1.59 1.21 -6.24
CA THR A 408 0.75 2.40 -6.45
C THR A 408 -0.02 2.67 -5.17
N GLU A 409 -0.66 3.83 -5.04
CA GLU A 409 -1.51 4.10 -3.88
C GLU A 409 -2.65 3.08 -3.75
N ILE A 410 -3.32 2.74 -4.86
CA ILE A 410 -4.41 1.75 -4.88
C ILE A 410 -3.91 0.36 -4.47
N ASN A 411 -2.77 -0.09 -5.01
CA ASN A 411 -2.21 -1.39 -4.65
C ASN A 411 -1.74 -1.41 -3.18
N ALA A 412 -1.13 -0.34 -2.68
CA ALA A 412 -0.69 -0.26 -1.28
C ALA A 412 -1.88 -0.34 -0.31
N ARG A 413 -2.98 0.35 -0.63
CA ARG A 413 -4.24 0.27 0.14
C ARG A 413 -4.82 -1.15 0.08
N TYR A 414 -4.79 -1.80 -1.07
CA TYR A 414 -5.23 -3.19 -1.21
C TYR A 414 -4.42 -4.15 -0.33
N VAL A 415 -3.09 -4.08 -0.38
CA VAL A 415 -2.23 -4.98 0.41
C VAL A 415 -2.47 -4.80 1.92
N SER A 416 -2.76 -3.58 2.37
CA SER A 416 -3.17 -3.34 3.77
C SER A 416 -4.42 -4.12 4.16
N ARG A 417 -5.46 -4.11 3.32
CA ARG A 417 -6.68 -4.92 3.55
C ARG A 417 -6.41 -6.42 3.44
N MET A 418 -5.60 -6.82 2.46
CA MET A 418 -5.17 -8.20 2.27
C MET A 418 -4.42 -8.75 3.48
N ARG A 419 -3.63 -7.93 4.18
CA ARG A 419 -2.99 -8.32 5.44
C ARG A 419 -4.02 -8.67 6.51
N GLU A 420 -5.04 -7.84 6.68
CA GLU A 420 -6.08 -8.11 7.67
C GLU A 420 -6.85 -9.40 7.31
N ALA A 421 -7.13 -9.62 6.02
CA ALA A 421 -7.69 -10.89 5.55
C ALA A 421 -6.78 -12.08 5.89
N TRP A 422 -5.48 -11.99 5.63
CA TRP A 422 -4.51 -13.02 6.01
C TRP A 422 -4.49 -13.27 7.53
N ARG A 423 -4.49 -12.23 8.37
CA ARG A 423 -4.52 -12.39 9.83
C ARG A 423 -5.77 -13.16 10.28
N ASN A 424 -6.91 -12.79 9.71
CA ASN A 424 -8.20 -13.43 10.00
C ASN A 424 -8.35 -14.81 9.32
N GLY A 425 -7.49 -15.13 8.35
CA GLY A 425 -7.60 -16.33 7.52
C GLY A 425 -8.74 -16.26 6.51
N THR A 426 -9.36 -15.11 6.26
CA THR A 426 -10.44 -14.95 5.28
C THR A 426 -9.88 -14.76 3.86
N PRO A 427 -10.68 -14.93 2.79
CA PRO A 427 -10.27 -14.59 1.43
C PRO A 427 -9.88 -13.11 1.31
N GLY A 428 -9.02 -12.78 0.34
CA GLY A 428 -8.63 -11.41 0.05
C GLY A 428 -9.81 -10.56 -0.50
N PRO A 429 -9.71 -9.22 -0.49
CA PRO A 429 -10.84 -8.33 -0.83
C PRO A 429 -11.41 -8.50 -2.24
N ASP A 430 -10.61 -9.03 -3.18
CA ASP A 430 -11.04 -9.23 -4.58
C ASP A 430 -11.77 -10.55 -4.80
N PHE A 431 -11.71 -11.46 -3.83
CA PHE A 431 -12.27 -12.80 -3.95
C PHE A 431 -13.66 -12.87 -3.30
N PRO A 432 -14.49 -13.86 -3.68
CA PRO A 432 -15.73 -14.11 -2.97
C PRO A 432 -15.48 -14.29 -1.46
N GLY A 433 -16.32 -13.66 -0.63
CA GLY A 433 -16.17 -13.69 0.82
C GLY A 433 -16.40 -15.07 1.43
N GLY A 434 -16.25 -15.17 2.75
CA GLY A 434 -16.52 -16.40 3.51
C GLY A 434 -15.45 -16.68 4.57
N ARG A 435 -15.51 -17.87 5.16
CA ARG A 435 -14.58 -18.28 6.23
C ARG A 435 -13.14 -18.53 5.75
N GLY A 436 -12.94 -18.81 4.46
CA GLY A 436 -11.63 -19.10 3.89
C GLY A 436 -10.88 -20.16 4.70
N GLU A 437 -9.68 -19.82 5.15
CA GLU A 437 -8.76 -20.64 5.92
C GLU A 437 -8.76 -20.29 7.43
N SER A 438 -9.74 -19.51 7.91
CA SER A 438 -9.80 -19.07 9.31
C SER A 438 -9.79 -20.22 10.33
N GLU A 439 -10.34 -21.38 9.94
CA GLU A 439 -10.43 -22.61 10.74
C GLU A 439 -9.39 -23.68 10.30
N HIS A 440 -8.46 -23.36 9.40
CA HIS A 440 -7.48 -24.34 8.93
C HIS A 440 -6.40 -24.62 9.98
N VAL A 441 -6.07 -25.90 10.13
CA VAL A 441 -4.91 -26.39 10.88
C VAL A 441 -3.65 -26.14 10.07
N ASP A 442 -2.54 -25.85 10.77
CA ASP A 442 -1.22 -25.54 10.19
C ASP A 442 -1.15 -24.26 9.34
N ARG A 443 -2.17 -23.39 9.41
CA ARG A 443 -2.14 -22.10 8.71
C ARG A 443 -0.97 -21.24 9.21
N PRO A 444 -0.13 -20.70 8.31
CA PRO A 444 0.94 -19.79 8.68
C PRO A 444 0.48 -18.58 9.49
N THR A 445 1.26 -18.24 10.51
CA THR A 445 1.05 -17.06 11.38
C THR A 445 2.18 -16.04 11.22
N GLU A 446 2.09 -14.91 11.92
CA GLU A 446 3.20 -13.93 12.00
C GLU A 446 4.53 -14.56 12.45
N LYS A 447 4.49 -15.61 13.29
CA LYS A 447 5.68 -16.37 13.69
C LYS A 447 6.33 -17.09 12.51
N PHE A 448 5.53 -17.68 11.63
CA PHE A 448 6.03 -18.35 10.42
C PHE A 448 6.78 -17.34 9.54
N LEU A 449 6.18 -16.17 9.28
CA LEU A 449 6.83 -15.13 8.51
C LEU A 449 8.12 -14.69 9.17
N SER A 450 8.11 -14.35 10.46
CA SER A 450 9.30 -13.93 11.22
C SER A 450 10.45 -14.96 11.17
N ALA A 451 10.14 -16.26 11.28
CA ALA A 451 11.13 -17.31 11.14
C ALA A 451 11.69 -17.39 9.71
N TYR A 452 10.83 -17.30 8.70
CA TYR A 452 11.23 -17.28 7.30
C TYR A 452 12.10 -16.05 6.96
N ARG A 453 11.85 -14.89 7.61
CA ARG A 453 12.67 -13.67 7.46
C ARG A 453 14.14 -13.91 7.83
N LYS A 454 14.42 -14.75 8.82
CA LYS A 454 15.80 -15.01 9.29
C LYS A 454 16.62 -15.86 8.33
N ILE A 455 15.94 -16.61 7.45
CA ILE A 455 16.56 -17.58 6.53
C ILE A 455 16.89 -16.90 5.19
N CYS A 456 16.06 -15.96 4.73
CA CYS A 456 16.32 -15.20 3.50
C CYS A 456 17.33 -14.06 3.75
N THR A 457 18.30 -13.87 2.84
CA THR A 457 19.37 -12.86 2.99
C THR A 457 18.88 -11.40 2.91
N ALA A 458 19.55 -10.49 3.62
CA ALA A 458 19.15 -9.11 3.93
C ALA A 458 18.85 -8.14 2.75
N LYS A 459 19.10 -8.50 1.49
CA LYS A 459 18.83 -7.61 0.33
C LYS A 459 17.44 -7.78 -0.29
N THR A 460 16.71 -8.83 0.09
CA THR A 460 15.38 -9.16 -0.46
C THR A 460 14.23 -8.47 0.28
N PHE A 461 14.54 -7.63 1.28
CA PHE A 461 13.56 -7.20 2.29
C PHE A 461 12.98 -5.83 2.01
N THR A 462 11.90 -5.82 1.22
CA THR A 462 10.91 -4.73 1.34
C THR A 462 9.45 -5.20 1.28
N ILE A 463 9.17 -6.42 0.80
CA ILE A 463 7.81 -6.98 0.81
C ILE A 463 7.30 -7.31 2.22
N VAL A 464 8.22 -7.63 3.12
CA VAL A 464 7.90 -7.96 4.50
C VAL A 464 7.44 -6.72 5.31
N HIS A 465 7.73 -5.50 4.84
CA HIS A 465 7.24 -4.26 5.45
C HIS A 465 5.76 -3.95 5.15
N ILE A 466 5.06 -4.79 4.38
CA ILE A 466 3.64 -4.58 4.08
C ILE A 466 2.75 -5.58 4.83
N ILE A 467 3.32 -6.72 5.26
CA ILE A 467 2.65 -7.69 6.14
C ILE A 467 2.89 -7.37 7.64
N THR A 468 3.85 -6.52 7.96
CA THR A 468 3.93 -5.81 9.27
C THR A 468 3.81 -4.32 8.98
N PRO A 469 2.86 -3.56 9.55
CA PRO A 469 2.75 -2.12 9.32
C PRO A 469 3.92 -1.41 9.99
N GLN A 470 5.06 -1.42 9.33
CA GLN A 470 5.81 -0.20 9.25
C GLN A 470 5.48 0.28 7.85
N LEU A 471 4.69 1.37 7.77
CA LEU A 471 4.63 2.21 6.57
C LEU A 471 6.03 2.24 5.94
N ILE A 472 6.12 2.50 4.63
CA ILE A 472 7.35 3.07 4.06
C ILE A 472 7.66 4.33 4.88
N MET A 473 8.39 4.15 5.99
CA MET A 473 8.86 5.20 6.82
C MET A 473 10.07 5.66 6.05
N SER A 474 9.86 6.69 5.26
CA SER A 474 10.88 7.71 5.19
C SER A 474 11.38 7.90 6.64
N SER A 475 12.68 7.69 6.90
CA SER A 475 13.24 7.82 8.26
C SER A 475 12.68 9.10 8.89
N PRO A 476 11.82 9.01 9.92
CA PRO A 476 11.15 10.19 10.45
C PRO A 476 12.18 11.22 10.90
N VAL A 477 11.92 12.48 10.61
CA VAL A 477 12.78 13.58 11.03
C VAL A 477 12.28 14.13 12.36
N TRP A 478 13.06 13.91 13.41
CA TRP A 478 12.81 14.40 14.77
C TRP A 478 13.52 15.72 14.97
N LEU A 479 12.79 16.74 15.43
CA LEU A 479 13.37 17.93 16.01
C LEU A 479 13.13 17.89 17.53
N ILE A 480 14.19 17.77 18.31
CA ILE A 480 14.11 17.60 19.77
C ILE A 480 14.78 18.79 20.45
N THR A 481 14.05 19.53 21.28
CA THR A 481 14.63 20.64 22.03
C THR A 481 15.26 20.20 23.35
N GLY A 482 16.37 20.82 23.77
CA GLY A 482 17.00 20.54 25.06
C GLY A 482 17.68 19.17 25.13
N THR A 483 18.57 18.89 24.17
CA THR A 483 19.23 17.58 23.99
C THR A 483 20.56 17.43 24.72
N SER A 484 20.92 18.38 25.59
CA SER A 484 22.17 18.35 26.36
C SER A 484 22.20 17.30 27.49
N GLY A 485 21.10 16.59 27.74
CA GLY A 485 21.02 15.51 28.72
C GLY A 485 19.60 14.99 28.94
N GLY A 486 19.42 14.07 29.91
CA GLY A 486 18.11 13.57 30.32
C GLY A 486 17.31 12.92 29.19
N PHE A 487 15.99 13.15 29.16
CA PHE A 487 15.10 12.57 28.14
C PHE A 487 15.46 13.04 26.74
N GLY A 488 15.85 14.30 26.56
CA GLY A 488 16.22 14.85 25.25
C GLY A 488 17.37 14.07 24.61
N LEU A 489 18.49 13.92 25.31
CA LEU A 489 19.65 13.17 24.82
C LEU A 489 19.32 11.69 24.57
N LEU A 490 18.68 11.03 25.54
CA LEU A 490 18.33 9.62 25.44
C LEU A 490 17.37 9.35 24.27
N LEU A 491 16.38 10.22 24.06
CA LEU A 491 15.44 10.11 22.95
C LEU A 491 16.12 10.36 21.60
N SER A 492 17.02 11.34 21.52
CA SER A 492 17.85 11.57 20.33
C SER A 492 18.64 10.32 19.95
N LEU A 493 19.37 9.72 20.89
CA LEU A 493 20.16 8.52 20.64
C LEU A 493 19.29 7.31 20.31
N ARG A 494 18.13 7.17 20.98
CA ARG A 494 17.19 6.09 20.70
C ARG A 494 16.55 6.19 19.32
N ALA A 495 16.22 7.39 18.87
CA ALA A 495 15.70 7.64 17.53
C ALA A 495 16.77 7.39 16.46
N LEU A 496 17.98 7.87 16.66
CA LEU A 496 19.12 7.59 15.76
C LEU A 496 19.41 6.09 15.66
N LYS A 497 19.38 5.37 16.78
CA LYS A 497 19.53 3.91 16.82
C LYS A 497 18.44 3.16 16.03
N ALA A 498 17.24 3.73 15.91
CA ALA A 498 16.17 3.20 15.06
C ALA A 498 16.31 3.56 13.57
N GLY A 499 17.38 4.27 13.17
CA GLY A 499 17.58 4.72 11.80
C GLY A 499 16.77 5.97 11.44
N HIS A 500 16.23 6.69 12.43
CA HIS A 500 15.54 7.96 12.22
C HIS A 500 16.56 9.09 12.02
N LYS A 501 16.10 10.25 11.53
CA LYS A 501 16.92 11.47 11.47
C LYS A 501 16.62 12.32 12.69
N VAL A 502 17.65 12.87 13.31
CA VAL A 502 17.49 13.72 14.51
C VAL A 502 18.21 15.03 14.30
N ILE A 503 17.48 16.11 14.58
CA ILE A 503 18.00 17.45 14.80
C ILE A 503 17.75 17.75 16.28
N GLY A 504 18.82 17.76 17.07
CA GLY A 504 18.77 18.17 18.47
C GLY A 504 19.00 19.67 18.59
N THR A 505 18.44 20.30 19.63
CA THR A 505 18.81 21.67 19.98
C THR A 505 19.40 21.75 21.38
N MET A 506 20.38 22.63 21.56
CA MET A 506 21.01 22.93 22.84
C MET A 506 21.19 24.44 22.97
N ARG A 507 21.03 24.98 24.19
CA ARG A 507 21.25 26.41 24.43
C ARG A 507 22.71 26.84 24.24
N ASN A 508 23.64 25.96 24.59
CA ASN A 508 25.07 26.22 24.45
C ASN A 508 25.75 24.88 24.15
N ALA A 509 26.12 24.67 22.89
CA ALA A 509 26.70 23.40 22.45
C ALA A 509 28.09 23.15 23.10
N SER A 510 28.88 24.21 23.31
CA SER A 510 30.21 24.09 23.92
C SER A 510 30.22 23.57 25.35
N ARG A 511 29.15 23.82 26.12
CA ARG A 511 29.01 23.36 27.52
C ARG A 511 28.44 21.95 27.64
N ALA A 512 28.07 21.32 26.53
CA ALA A 512 27.50 19.98 26.46
C ALA A 512 28.24 19.12 25.41
N ALA A 513 29.57 19.25 25.37
CA ALA A 513 30.42 18.61 24.35
C ALA A 513 30.19 17.10 24.24
N ASP A 514 30.09 16.38 25.36
CA ASP A 514 29.84 14.93 25.36
C ASP A 514 28.49 14.57 24.71
N ALA A 515 27.44 15.36 24.98
CA ALA A 515 26.11 15.14 24.39
C ALA A 515 26.09 15.49 22.90
N LEU A 516 26.79 16.56 22.51
CA LEU A 516 26.98 16.97 21.12
C LEU A 516 27.70 15.84 20.35
N GLU A 517 28.84 15.39 20.85
CA GLU A 517 29.63 14.31 20.25
C GLU A 517 28.83 13.02 20.14
N ALA A 518 28.08 12.65 21.18
CA ALA A 518 27.24 11.45 21.15
C ALA A 518 26.16 11.51 20.05
N ILE A 519 25.50 12.65 19.89
CA ILE A 519 24.45 12.83 18.87
C ILE A 519 25.05 12.85 17.46
N GLU A 520 26.12 13.61 17.24
CA GLU A 520 26.74 13.74 15.91
C GLU A 520 27.42 12.44 15.47
N SER A 521 28.09 11.73 16.38
CA SER A 521 28.69 10.42 16.10
C SER A 521 27.65 9.35 15.76
N ALA A 522 26.44 9.47 16.31
CA ALA A 522 25.30 8.63 15.95
C ALA A 522 24.58 9.08 14.67
N GLY A 523 25.06 10.12 13.99
CA GLY A 523 24.55 10.61 12.70
C GLY A 523 23.46 11.70 12.81
N GLY A 524 23.24 12.25 14.00
CA GLY A 524 22.36 13.38 14.23
C GLY A 524 23.01 14.73 13.90
N LYS A 525 22.20 15.78 13.92
CA LYS A 525 22.65 17.18 13.83
C LYS A 525 22.25 17.92 15.09
N VAL A 526 23.08 18.85 15.54
CA VAL A 526 22.75 19.72 16.68
C VAL A 526 22.82 21.18 16.23
N ILE A 527 21.80 21.96 16.61
CA ILE A 527 21.77 23.41 16.38
C ILE A 527 21.65 24.16 17.71
N GLU A 528 22.25 25.35 17.78
CA GLU A 528 22.19 26.18 18.97
C GLU A 528 20.88 26.98 19.01
N MET A 529 20.06 26.75 20.04
CA MET A 529 18.77 27.42 20.22
C MET A 529 18.42 27.52 21.70
N ASP A 530 18.25 28.75 22.19
CA ASP A 530 17.69 29.03 23.50
C ASP A 530 16.19 29.31 23.39
N MET A 531 15.40 28.69 24.26
CA MET A 531 13.94 28.85 24.27
C MET A 531 13.51 30.22 24.83
N THR A 532 14.44 31.01 25.36
CA THR A 532 14.19 32.40 25.78
C THR A 532 14.39 33.44 24.67
N GLU A 533 14.80 33.02 23.48
CA GLU A 533 14.95 33.92 22.33
C GLU A 533 13.60 34.47 21.85
N SER A 534 13.66 35.51 21.00
CA SER A 534 12.46 36.08 20.39
C SER A 534 11.75 35.08 19.47
N GLN A 535 10.44 35.26 19.29
CA GLN A 535 9.64 34.44 18.36
C GLN A 535 10.28 34.37 16.97
N ALA A 536 10.70 35.50 16.41
CA ALA A 536 11.33 35.56 15.10
C ALA A 536 12.62 34.71 15.03
N SER A 537 13.45 34.74 16.09
CA SER A 537 14.67 33.93 16.16
C SER A 537 14.37 32.44 16.20
N ILE A 538 13.45 32.02 17.08
CA ILE A 538 13.06 30.61 17.21
C ILE A 538 12.44 30.13 15.90
N MET A 539 11.48 30.85 15.32
CA MET A 539 10.85 30.45 14.07
C MET A 539 11.88 30.30 12.94
N LYS A 540 12.84 31.22 12.83
CA LYS A 540 13.91 31.14 11.84
C LYS A 540 14.78 29.89 12.04
N LYS A 541 15.19 29.60 13.28
CA LYS A 541 16.00 28.41 13.60
C LYS A 541 15.26 27.10 13.32
N ILE A 542 13.94 27.04 13.55
CA ILE A 542 13.12 25.87 13.19
C ILE A 542 13.03 25.70 11.67
N GLN A 543 12.88 26.78 10.91
CA GLN A 543 12.89 26.73 9.44
C GLN A 543 14.25 26.26 8.90
N ASP A 544 15.35 26.76 9.47
CA ASP A 544 16.70 26.33 9.12
C ASP A 544 16.92 24.86 9.47
N ALA A 545 16.35 24.38 10.60
CA ALA A 545 16.32 22.97 10.95
C ALA A 545 15.54 22.13 9.93
N GLU A 546 14.33 22.56 9.55
CA GLU A 546 13.51 21.87 8.55
C GLU A 546 14.25 21.74 7.21
N ALA A 547 15.01 22.75 6.81
CA ALA A 547 15.80 22.74 5.57
C ALA A 547 16.89 21.65 5.53
N ILE A 548 17.40 21.16 6.67
CA ILE A 548 18.45 20.12 6.73
C ILE A 548 17.98 18.82 6.07
N TYR A 549 16.72 18.44 6.30
CA TYR A 549 16.14 17.19 5.79
C TYR A 549 14.88 17.42 4.94
N GLY A 550 14.53 18.68 4.68
CA GLY A 550 13.37 19.11 3.89
C GLY A 550 12.01 18.96 4.57
N ARG A 551 11.96 18.47 5.82
CA ARG A 551 10.74 18.28 6.61
C ARG A 551 11.05 18.06 8.10
N ILE A 552 10.04 18.26 8.95
CA ILE A 552 10.00 17.81 10.35
C ILE A 552 8.75 16.94 10.53
N ASP A 553 8.94 15.67 10.85
CA ASP A 553 7.84 14.72 11.05
C ASP A 553 7.39 14.71 12.51
N ILE A 554 8.34 14.86 13.44
CA ILE A 554 8.12 14.80 14.88
C ILE A 554 8.81 15.99 15.55
N LEU A 555 8.04 16.87 16.18
CA LEU A 555 8.57 17.95 17.03
C LEU A 555 8.44 17.55 18.50
N VAL A 556 9.54 17.51 19.24
CA VAL A 556 9.56 17.25 20.68
C VAL A 556 10.03 18.48 21.44
N ASN A 557 9.09 19.15 22.09
CA ASN A 557 9.35 20.24 23.03
C ASN A 557 9.74 19.67 24.39
N ASN A 558 11.03 19.35 24.54
CA ASN A 558 11.61 18.77 25.75
C ASN A 558 12.38 19.78 26.61
N ALA A 559 12.91 20.85 26.03
CA ALA A 559 13.62 21.89 26.78
C ALA A 559 12.74 22.46 27.92
N GLY A 560 13.29 22.49 29.13
CA GLY A 560 12.60 23.03 30.29
C GLY A 560 13.42 22.91 31.57
N PHE A 561 13.08 23.73 32.56
CA PHE A 561 13.66 23.68 33.91
C PHE A 561 12.60 24.04 34.95
N ALA A 562 12.94 23.93 36.23
CA ALA A 562 12.08 24.33 37.34
C ALA A 562 12.74 25.43 38.17
N MET A 563 12.00 26.52 38.38
CA MET A 563 12.27 27.52 39.43
C MET A 563 11.43 27.15 40.67
N LEU A 564 12.11 26.92 41.79
CA LEU A 564 11.55 26.48 43.05
C LEU A 564 11.56 27.61 44.07
N GLY A 565 10.48 27.73 44.83
CA GLY A 565 10.29 28.77 45.82
C GLY A 565 8.81 28.98 46.17
N PRO A 566 8.52 29.73 47.24
CA PRO A 566 7.17 30.17 47.55
C PRO A 566 6.63 31.09 46.45
N VAL A 567 5.35 30.95 46.09
CA VAL A 567 4.73 31.74 45.00
C VAL A 567 4.91 33.25 45.18
N ALA A 568 4.81 33.74 46.41
CA ALA A 568 4.96 35.15 46.74
C ALA A 568 6.41 35.69 46.62
N GLN A 569 7.40 34.82 46.41
CA GLN A 569 8.82 35.19 46.45
C GLN A 569 9.49 35.24 45.09
N PHE A 570 8.86 34.70 44.04
CA PHE A 570 9.44 34.75 42.70
C PHE A 570 9.58 36.19 42.20
N THR A 571 10.71 36.48 41.55
CA THR A 571 10.94 37.78 40.90
C THR A 571 10.30 37.81 39.51
N GLU A 572 10.04 39.00 38.98
CA GLU A 572 9.54 39.16 37.61
C GLU A 572 10.46 38.46 36.59
N LYS A 573 11.77 38.57 36.76
CA LYS A 573 12.77 37.92 35.90
C LYS A 573 12.64 36.40 35.95
N GLU A 574 12.48 35.81 37.13
CA GLU A 574 12.31 34.37 37.32
C GLU A 574 11.00 33.88 36.67
N ILE A 575 9.92 34.63 36.86
CA ILE A 575 8.60 34.35 36.25
C ILE A 575 8.73 34.35 34.72
N ASN A 576 9.31 35.42 34.16
CA ASN A 576 9.49 35.56 32.72
C ASN A 576 10.38 34.44 32.15
N THR A 577 11.48 34.10 32.84
CA THR A 577 12.41 33.06 32.36
C THR A 577 11.76 31.67 32.37
N GLN A 578 10.98 31.35 33.42
CA GLN A 578 10.22 30.10 33.50
C GLN A 578 9.22 29.98 32.35
N PHE A 579 8.43 31.02 32.09
CA PHE A 579 7.39 31.00 31.06
C PHE A 579 7.98 31.05 29.64
N GLN A 580 9.05 31.82 29.42
CA GLN A 580 9.76 31.83 28.15
C GLN A 580 10.25 30.43 27.78
N THR A 581 10.93 29.75 28.71
CA THR A 581 11.50 28.44 28.42
C THR A 581 10.45 27.35 28.29
N ASN A 582 9.48 27.29 29.21
CA ASN A 582 8.54 26.16 29.28
C ASN A 582 7.24 26.37 28.48
N VAL A 583 6.91 27.60 28.07
CA VAL A 583 5.62 27.93 27.44
C VAL A 583 5.82 28.64 26.10
N TYR A 584 6.40 29.83 26.09
CA TYR A 584 6.49 30.65 24.87
C TYR A 584 7.40 30.00 23.82
N GLY A 585 8.55 29.48 24.21
CA GLY A 585 9.45 28.78 23.30
C GLY A 585 8.77 27.59 22.59
N PRO A 586 8.15 26.63 23.31
CA PRO A 586 7.36 25.57 22.70
C PRO A 586 6.25 26.09 21.78
N PHE A 587 5.55 27.16 22.17
CA PHE A 587 4.51 27.79 21.36
C PHE A 587 5.06 28.28 20.01
N TYR A 588 6.20 28.98 20.03
CA TYR A 588 6.85 29.48 18.81
C TYR A 588 7.43 28.35 17.95
N ALA A 589 7.97 27.30 18.57
CA ALA A 589 8.46 26.12 17.85
C ALA A 589 7.33 25.39 17.11
N ILE A 590 6.16 25.25 17.76
CA ILE A 590 4.96 24.67 17.16
C ILE A 590 4.48 25.53 15.99
N GLN A 591 4.35 26.85 16.17
CA GLN A 591 3.94 27.76 15.10
C GLN A 591 4.85 27.68 13.87
N ALA A 592 6.14 27.47 14.07
CA ALA A 592 7.10 27.34 12.98
C ALA A 592 7.00 25.99 12.24
N ALA A 593 6.75 24.88 12.94
CA ALA A 593 6.69 23.55 12.35
C ALA A 593 5.33 23.23 11.69
N LEU A 594 4.24 23.82 12.18
CA LEU A 594 2.87 23.53 11.72
C LEU A 594 2.64 23.73 10.21
N PRO A 595 3.12 24.79 9.54
CA PRO A 595 2.89 24.98 8.11
C PRO A 595 3.37 23.78 7.27
N GLY A 596 4.57 23.26 7.57
CA GLY A 596 5.12 22.08 6.90
C GLY A 596 4.31 20.82 7.20
N MET A 597 3.94 20.59 8.47
CA MET A 597 3.13 19.44 8.87
C MET A 597 1.73 19.46 8.22
N ARG A 598 1.06 20.62 8.18
CA ARG A 598 -0.26 20.81 7.57
C ARG A 598 -0.22 20.61 6.05
N ALA A 599 0.81 21.13 5.38
CA ALA A 599 0.99 20.91 3.94
C ALA A 599 1.12 19.42 3.59
N ARG A 600 1.76 18.64 4.46
CA ARG A 600 1.90 17.18 4.33
C ARG A 600 0.70 16.39 4.88
N ARG A 601 -0.24 17.06 5.56
CA ARG A 601 -1.35 16.47 6.32
C ARG A 601 -0.91 15.33 7.25
N SER A 602 0.27 15.50 7.87
CA SER A 602 0.92 14.50 8.71
C SER A 602 1.94 15.17 9.64
N GLY A 603 1.95 14.77 10.91
CA GLY A 603 2.93 15.22 11.90
C GLY A 603 2.63 14.73 13.31
N THR A 604 3.63 14.79 14.20
CA THR A 604 3.44 14.56 15.64
C THR A 604 4.13 15.65 16.45
N ILE A 605 3.39 16.26 17.37
CA ILE A 605 3.91 17.24 18.33
C ILE A 605 3.90 16.61 19.71
N VAL A 606 5.05 16.55 20.36
CA VAL A 606 5.23 16.00 21.69
C VAL A 606 5.64 17.13 22.63
N ASN A 607 4.81 17.40 23.63
CA ASN A 607 5.11 18.37 24.68
C ASN A 607 5.47 17.63 25.96
N ILE A 608 6.73 17.75 26.40
CA ILE A 608 7.16 17.18 27.68
C ILE A 608 6.67 18.10 28.80
N SER A 609 5.53 17.73 29.39
CA SER A 609 4.92 18.37 30.54
C SER A 609 5.57 17.86 31.84
N SER A 610 4.76 17.56 32.85
CA SER A 610 5.11 16.94 34.12
C SER A 610 3.83 16.54 34.84
N VAL A 611 3.90 15.59 35.78
CA VAL A 611 2.83 15.43 36.78
C VAL A 611 2.51 16.74 37.52
N ALA A 612 3.45 17.70 37.58
CA ALA A 612 3.22 19.04 38.12
C ALA A 612 2.28 19.92 37.27
N GLY A 613 2.02 19.54 36.01
CA GLY A 613 0.99 20.13 35.15
C GLY A 613 -0.42 19.60 35.44
N GLN A 614 -0.53 18.55 36.27
CA GLN A 614 -1.80 17.98 36.73
C GLN A 614 -2.06 18.29 38.21
N ASP A 615 -1.01 18.25 39.04
CA ASP A 615 -1.09 18.48 40.49
C ASP A 615 0.07 19.36 40.96
N ALA A 616 -0.23 20.58 41.42
CA ALA A 616 0.76 21.52 41.91
C ALA A 616 1.11 21.26 43.39
N LEU A 617 2.41 21.25 43.72
CA LEU A 617 2.88 21.12 45.10
C LEU A 617 3.46 22.44 45.64
N PRO A 618 3.44 22.66 46.97
CA PRO A 618 4.17 23.76 47.60
C PRO A 618 5.61 23.81 47.11
N THR A 619 6.19 25.01 47.02
CA THR A 619 7.54 25.31 46.48
C THR A 619 7.71 25.12 44.96
N SER A 620 6.74 24.54 44.26
CA SER A 620 6.81 24.32 42.81
C SER A 620 5.78 25.13 42.01
N GLY A 621 5.18 26.16 42.61
CA GLY A 621 4.01 26.86 42.06
C GLY A 621 4.26 27.49 40.69
N LEU A 622 5.39 28.18 40.51
CA LEU A 622 5.75 28.81 39.23
C LEU A 622 6.04 27.77 38.14
N TYR A 623 6.80 26.71 38.47
CA TYR A 623 7.02 25.59 37.57
C TYR A 623 5.71 24.90 37.18
N SER A 624 4.86 24.58 38.15
CA SER A 624 3.56 23.95 37.94
C SER A 624 2.69 24.82 37.02
N ALA A 625 2.58 26.12 37.30
CA ALA A 625 1.83 27.06 36.45
C ALA A 625 2.30 27.03 34.99
N SER A 626 3.61 26.96 34.74
CA SER A 626 4.13 26.83 33.38
C SER A 626 3.74 25.51 32.71
N LYS A 627 3.67 24.40 33.46
CA LYS A 627 3.25 23.10 32.93
C LYS A 627 1.74 23.00 32.72
N PHE A 628 0.93 23.57 33.61
CA PHE A 628 -0.51 23.73 33.38
C PHE A 628 -0.80 24.57 32.12
N ALA A 629 -0.03 25.64 31.88
CA ALA A 629 -0.16 26.42 30.64
C ALA A 629 0.18 25.59 29.39
N LEU A 630 1.26 24.80 29.45
CA LEU A 630 1.65 23.87 28.38
C LEU A 630 0.57 22.81 28.12
N GLU A 631 -0.03 22.22 29.14
CA GLU A 631 -1.18 21.30 29.04
C GLU A 631 -2.37 21.96 28.32
N GLY A 632 -2.75 23.15 28.78
CA GLY A 632 -3.97 23.82 28.34
C GLY A 632 -3.96 24.12 26.83
N PHE A 633 -2.88 24.73 26.32
CA PHE A 633 -2.81 24.99 24.88
C PHE A 633 -2.59 23.72 24.06
N SER A 634 -1.92 22.70 24.60
CA SER A 634 -1.73 21.42 23.91
C SER A 634 -3.06 20.70 23.68
N GLU A 635 -3.99 20.80 24.64
CA GLU A 635 -5.32 20.23 24.49
C GLU A 635 -6.12 20.92 23.37
N ALA A 636 -6.09 22.25 23.30
CA ALA A 636 -6.71 23.00 22.20
C ALA A 636 -6.08 22.64 20.85
N LEU A 637 -4.74 22.69 20.77
CA LEU A 637 -3.98 22.32 19.58
C LEU A 637 -4.33 20.91 19.07
N SER A 638 -4.51 19.94 19.97
CA SER A 638 -4.88 18.57 19.58
C SER A 638 -6.19 18.47 18.81
N LYS A 639 -7.16 19.34 19.14
CA LYS A 639 -8.48 19.40 18.50
C LYS A 639 -8.40 20.16 17.18
N GLU A 640 -7.66 21.28 17.18
CA GLU A 640 -7.44 22.13 16.00
C GLU A 640 -6.68 21.40 14.88
N GLU A 641 -5.68 20.59 15.22
CA GLU A 641 -4.80 19.97 14.23
C GLU A 641 -5.25 18.58 13.76
N ALA A 642 -6.25 17.98 14.42
CA ALA A 642 -6.75 16.65 14.09
C ALA A 642 -7.25 16.54 12.64
N GLU A 643 -7.91 17.57 12.12
CA GLU A 643 -8.40 17.58 10.73
C GLU A 643 -7.28 17.58 9.68
N PHE A 644 -6.06 17.96 10.09
CA PHE A 644 -4.87 17.97 9.25
C PHE A 644 -4.03 16.69 9.42
N GLY A 645 -4.51 15.68 10.15
CA GLY A 645 -3.77 14.42 10.35
C GLY A 645 -2.53 14.57 11.25
N ILE A 646 -2.47 15.64 12.05
CA ILE A 646 -1.37 15.90 12.98
C ILE A 646 -1.82 15.49 14.38
N SER A 647 -0.98 14.72 15.08
CA SER A 647 -1.25 14.27 16.44
C SER A 647 -0.48 15.10 17.47
N VAL A 648 -1.08 15.30 18.64
CA VAL A 648 -0.44 15.97 19.79
C VAL A 648 -0.39 14.99 20.95
N LEU A 649 0.78 14.87 21.58
CA LEU A 649 1.01 14.05 22.75
C LEU A 649 1.59 14.89 23.87
N ILE A 650 0.94 14.84 25.03
CA ILE A 650 1.38 15.44 26.27
C ILE A 650 2.00 14.33 27.12
N VAL A 651 3.28 14.46 27.44
CA VAL A 651 4.00 13.50 28.28
C VAL A 651 4.10 14.06 29.67
N GLU A 652 3.69 13.28 30.68
CA GLU A 652 3.62 13.72 32.07
C GLU A 652 4.53 12.87 32.95
N PRO A 653 5.86 13.10 32.95
CA PRO A 653 6.76 12.37 33.80
C PRO A 653 6.50 12.63 35.28
N GLY A 654 6.51 11.56 36.06
CA GLY A 654 6.76 11.59 37.50
C GLY A 654 8.23 11.88 37.80
N ALA A 655 8.72 11.39 38.94
CA ALA A 655 10.11 11.57 39.31
C ALA A 655 11.01 10.55 38.61
N PHE A 656 11.77 11.02 37.61
CA PHE A 656 12.79 10.24 36.89
C PHE A 656 14.21 10.67 37.27
N ARG A 657 15.16 9.71 37.28
CA ARG A 657 16.60 9.94 37.56
C ARG A 657 17.32 10.63 36.41
N THR A 658 16.91 11.86 36.08
CA THR A 658 17.60 12.75 35.13
C THR A 658 18.31 13.88 35.87
N ASN A 659 19.07 14.70 35.14
CA ASN A 659 19.68 15.92 35.67
C ASN A 659 18.65 17.04 35.97
N PHE A 660 17.34 16.79 35.86
CA PHE A 660 16.31 17.81 36.02
C PHE A 660 16.26 18.40 37.44
N LEU A 661 16.26 17.57 38.49
CA LEU A 661 16.26 18.09 39.87
C LEU A 661 17.57 18.83 40.18
N LYS A 662 18.71 18.27 39.77
CA LYS A 662 20.03 18.90 39.91
C LYS A 662 20.13 20.25 39.19
N GLY A 663 19.46 20.37 38.04
CA GLY A 663 19.41 21.59 37.22
C GLY A 663 18.30 22.56 37.61
N SER A 664 17.52 22.27 38.65
CA SER A 664 16.52 23.20 39.18
C SER A 664 17.19 24.38 39.86
N GLN A 665 16.48 25.52 39.88
CA GLN A 665 16.97 26.75 40.48
C GLN A 665 16.07 27.12 41.66
N ILE A 666 16.66 27.72 42.70
CA ILE A 666 15.93 28.25 43.84
C ILE A 666 15.85 29.76 43.66
N THR A 667 14.68 30.34 43.95
CA THR A 667 14.48 31.79 43.88
C THR A 667 15.52 32.55 44.70
N GLU A 668 16.02 33.67 44.16
CA GLU A 668 17.04 34.48 44.82
C GLU A 668 16.56 35.11 46.14
N LYS A 669 15.24 35.20 46.34
CA LYS A 669 14.63 35.71 47.59
C LYS A 669 14.60 34.68 48.74
N GLY A 670 15.08 33.46 48.53
CA GLY A 670 15.09 32.39 49.53
C GLY A 670 13.75 31.67 49.65
N ILE A 671 13.54 30.91 50.73
CA ILE A 671 12.35 30.08 50.97
C ILE A 671 11.40 30.71 52.01
N GLY A 672 11.86 31.76 52.70
CA GLY A 672 11.13 32.45 53.78
C GLY A 672 10.96 31.62 55.06
N GLU A 673 10.08 32.11 55.93
CA GLU A 673 9.74 31.47 57.21
C GLU A 673 8.57 30.49 57.04
N GLY A 674 8.74 29.23 57.49
CA GLY A 674 7.66 28.24 57.48
C GLY A 674 8.14 26.79 57.42
N ASN A 675 7.72 25.98 58.40
CA ASN A 675 8.13 24.57 58.53
C ASN A 675 7.76 23.73 57.29
N LEU A 676 6.60 23.99 56.66
CA LEU A 676 6.16 23.27 55.48
C LEU A 676 7.07 23.53 54.27
N LEU A 677 7.45 24.79 54.04
CA LEU A 677 8.27 25.19 52.89
C LEU A 677 9.68 24.62 53.01
N ASN A 678 10.29 24.74 54.19
CA ASN A 678 11.60 24.15 54.47
C ASN A 678 11.59 22.62 54.37
N LYS A 679 10.54 21.97 54.88
CA LYS A 679 10.37 20.51 54.75
C LYS A 679 10.23 20.06 53.30
N MET A 680 9.49 20.81 52.48
CA MET A 680 9.34 20.50 51.06
C MET A 680 10.64 20.71 50.27
N MET A 681 11.40 21.76 50.57
CA MET A 681 12.73 21.97 49.98
C MET A 681 13.74 20.90 50.37
N GLY A 682 13.74 20.47 51.65
CA GLY A 682 14.53 19.32 52.10
C GLY A 682 14.15 18.05 51.35
N ARG A 683 12.85 17.81 51.16
CA ARG A 683 12.36 16.65 50.39
C ARG A 683 12.85 16.65 48.94
N TRP A 684 12.92 17.79 48.26
CA TRP A 684 13.48 17.85 46.89
C TRP A 684 14.95 17.46 46.85
N SER A 685 15.73 17.96 47.82
CA SER A 685 17.15 17.64 47.96
C SER A 685 17.39 16.17 48.27
N ASP A 686 16.60 15.59 49.18
CA ASP A 686 16.69 14.17 49.56
C ASP A 686 16.35 13.20 48.43
N TYR A 687 15.52 13.65 47.48
CA TYR A 687 15.01 12.86 46.36
C TYR A 687 15.95 12.85 45.15
N GLU A 688 16.93 13.76 45.10
CA GLU A 688 17.94 13.80 44.03
C GLU A 688 18.73 12.47 43.99
N GLY A 689 18.79 11.85 42.81
CA GLY A 689 19.45 10.57 42.60
C GLY A 689 18.67 9.34 43.12
N LYS A 690 17.59 9.55 43.87
CA LYS A 690 16.73 8.48 44.45
C LYS A 690 15.37 8.37 43.79
N GLN A 691 15.14 9.08 42.69
CA GLN A 691 13.86 9.07 42.00
C GLN A 691 13.54 7.64 41.46
N PRO A 692 12.28 7.18 41.56
CA PRO A 692 11.92 5.81 41.18
C PRO A 692 11.95 5.58 39.66
N GLY A 693 11.70 6.62 38.86
CA GLY A 693 11.63 6.53 37.40
C GLY A 693 12.99 6.30 36.75
N ASP A 694 13.04 5.36 35.82
CA ASP A 694 14.19 5.02 34.98
C ASP A 694 14.09 5.77 33.63
N PRO A 695 15.00 6.72 33.35
CA PRO A 695 14.92 7.53 32.13
C PRO A 695 14.97 6.72 30.83
N GLU A 696 15.73 5.63 30.77
CA GLU A 696 15.82 4.81 29.56
C GLU A 696 14.49 4.13 29.27
N LYS A 697 13.84 3.59 30.30
CA LYS A 697 12.51 2.97 30.16
C LYS A 697 11.43 4.00 29.82
N GLY A 698 11.49 5.19 30.42
CA GLY A 698 10.57 6.29 30.11
C GLY A 698 10.68 6.72 28.64
N VAL A 699 11.92 6.87 28.15
CA VAL A 699 12.21 7.21 26.76
C VAL A 699 11.83 6.09 25.80
N GLU A 700 12.03 4.83 26.15
CA GLU A 700 11.59 3.70 25.33
C GLU A 700 10.06 3.72 25.16
N VAL A 701 9.30 3.90 26.24
CA VAL A 701 7.83 4.02 26.17
C VAL A 701 7.44 5.22 25.32
N LEU A 702 8.06 6.38 25.53
CA LEU A 702 7.78 7.58 24.73
C LEU A 702 8.04 7.34 23.24
N PHE A 703 9.20 6.76 22.90
CA PHE A 703 9.56 6.42 21.54
C PHE A 703 8.50 5.49 20.92
N GLN A 704 8.08 4.43 21.63
CA GLN A 704 7.07 3.49 21.17
C GLN A 704 5.71 4.16 20.93
N VAL A 705 5.23 5.00 21.86
CA VAL A 705 3.94 5.72 21.71
C VAL A 705 3.97 6.67 20.51
N VAL A 706 5.07 7.40 20.31
CA VAL A 706 5.19 8.38 19.22
C VAL A 706 5.32 7.68 17.86
N THR A 707 6.09 6.60 17.78
CA THR A 707 6.37 5.91 16.51
C THR A 707 5.32 4.86 16.15
N GLY A 708 4.66 4.29 17.16
CA GLY A 708 3.85 3.08 17.02
C GLY A 708 4.68 1.80 16.92
N GLU A 709 6.00 1.90 17.13
CA GLU A 709 6.91 0.75 17.10
C GLU A 709 6.91 0.01 18.45
N GLY A 710 7.32 -1.26 18.41
CA GLY A 710 7.41 -2.13 19.59
C GLY A 710 6.24 -3.12 19.72
N GLU A 711 6.51 -4.27 20.33
CA GLU A 711 5.53 -5.36 20.52
C GLU A 711 4.59 -5.15 21.74
N GLY A 712 4.79 -4.06 22.49
CA GLY A 712 4.09 -3.76 23.75
C GLY A 712 2.86 -2.87 23.59
N GLU A 713 2.09 -2.73 24.68
CA GLU A 713 0.88 -1.90 24.74
C GLU A 713 1.15 -0.41 24.42
N ALA A 714 2.38 0.07 24.63
CA ALA A 714 2.76 1.46 24.38
C ALA A 714 2.61 1.86 22.90
N GLY A 715 3.07 1.02 21.94
CA GLY A 715 2.96 1.32 20.51
C GLY A 715 1.52 1.45 20.03
N LYS A 716 0.59 0.72 20.64
CA LYS A 716 -0.84 0.76 20.32
C LYS A 716 -1.49 2.10 20.67
N LEU A 717 -0.84 2.95 21.48
CA LEU A 717 -1.38 4.24 21.91
C LEU A 717 -1.17 5.37 20.90
N LYS A 718 -0.37 5.15 19.84
CA LYS A 718 -0.09 6.18 18.81
C LYS A 718 -1.39 6.75 18.25
N GLY A 719 -1.57 8.07 18.37
CA GLY A 719 -2.76 8.78 17.88
C GLY A 719 -4.06 8.46 18.63
N ARG A 720 -4.01 7.67 19.71
CA ARG A 720 -5.20 7.24 20.49
C ARG A 720 -5.26 7.83 21.89
N THR A 721 -4.18 8.45 22.35
CA THR A 721 -4.14 9.16 23.63
C THR A 721 -3.56 10.55 23.47
N LEU A 722 -4.11 11.51 24.20
CA LEU A 722 -3.57 12.85 24.32
C LEU A 722 -2.52 12.93 25.46
N ARG A 723 -2.71 12.18 26.55
CA ARG A 723 -1.86 12.25 27.75
C ARG A 723 -1.16 10.92 28.01
N LEU A 724 0.12 11.00 28.36
CA LEU A 724 0.97 9.87 28.70
C LEU A 724 1.63 10.09 30.07
N PRO A 725 0.96 9.73 31.17
CA PRO A 725 1.57 9.65 32.48
C PRO A 725 2.68 8.60 32.49
N LEU A 726 3.88 9.00 32.94
CA LEU A 726 5.00 8.07 33.09
C LEU A 726 5.37 7.94 34.57
N GLY A 727 5.29 6.71 35.09
CA GLY A 727 5.61 6.39 36.48
C GLY A 727 4.37 6.19 37.35
N ARG A 728 4.47 5.27 38.31
CA ARG A 728 3.38 4.96 39.26
C ARG A 728 3.02 6.18 40.12
N ASP A 729 4.02 6.98 40.48
CA ASP A 729 3.85 8.22 41.22
C ASP A 729 3.09 9.28 40.41
N ALA A 730 3.31 9.35 39.09
CA ALA A 730 2.53 10.24 38.22
C ALA A 730 1.06 9.84 38.19
N VAL A 731 0.78 8.56 37.90
CA VAL A 731 -0.59 8.02 37.83
C VAL A 731 -1.34 8.24 39.14
N GLY A 732 -0.77 7.83 40.27
CA GLY A 732 -1.46 7.95 41.57
C GLY A 732 -1.73 9.39 41.98
N ARG A 733 -0.84 10.34 41.62
CA ARG A 733 -1.07 11.77 41.88
C ARG A 733 -2.18 12.35 41.01
N ILE A 734 -2.22 11.96 39.74
CA ILE A 734 -3.28 12.36 38.81
C ILE A 734 -4.62 11.84 39.31
N GLU A 735 -4.73 10.54 39.62
CA GLU A 735 -5.95 9.93 40.17
C GLU A 735 -6.45 10.67 41.42
N THR A 736 -5.55 10.90 42.39
CA THR A 736 -5.87 11.62 43.63
C THR A 736 -6.34 13.07 43.36
N LYS A 737 -5.74 13.76 42.39
CA LYS A 737 -6.16 15.13 42.04
C LYS A 737 -7.48 15.13 41.28
N THR A 738 -7.71 14.19 40.38
CA THR A 738 -8.97 14.03 39.66
C THR A 738 -10.12 13.78 40.61
N ASP A 739 -9.94 12.93 41.63
CA ASP A 739 -10.97 12.68 42.63
C ASP A 739 -11.27 13.92 43.48
N ARG A 740 -10.24 14.69 43.88
CA ARG A 740 -10.44 15.99 44.56
C ARG A 740 -11.19 16.98 43.67
N LEU A 741 -10.82 17.11 42.40
CA LEU A 741 -11.51 17.99 41.46
C LEU A 741 -12.97 17.57 41.28
N ARG A 742 -13.24 16.26 41.18
CA ARG A 742 -14.61 15.74 41.10
C ARG A 742 -15.40 16.10 42.36
N GLN A 743 -14.81 15.98 43.54
CA GLN A 743 -15.45 16.38 44.80
C GLN A 743 -15.78 17.88 44.82
N ASP A 744 -14.86 18.74 44.38
CA ASP A 744 -15.08 20.19 44.29
C ASP A 744 -16.24 20.52 43.31
N VAL A 745 -16.24 19.90 42.13
CA VAL A 745 -17.30 20.09 41.12
C VAL A 745 -18.65 19.63 41.64
N GLU A 746 -18.74 18.43 42.22
CA GLU A 746 -20.01 17.92 42.76
C GLU A 746 -20.49 18.76 43.96
N ALA A 747 -19.60 19.22 44.84
CA ALA A 747 -19.97 20.08 45.96
C ALA A 747 -20.51 21.46 45.52
N THR A 748 -20.13 21.93 44.33
CA THR A 748 -20.51 23.24 43.79
C THR A 748 -21.56 23.17 42.68
N LYS A 749 -22.01 21.97 42.30
CA LYS A 749 -22.82 21.71 41.11
C LYS A 749 -24.13 22.49 41.05
N GLU A 750 -24.92 22.43 42.12
CA GLU A 750 -26.20 23.16 42.19
C GLU A 750 -26.00 24.68 42.18
N VAL A 751 -24.91 25.16 42.79
CA VAL A 751 -24.54 26.58 42.75
C VAL A 751 -24.17 26.99 41.33
N ALA A 752 -23.40 26.17 40.61
CA ALA A 752 -23.04 26.43 39.22
C ALA A 752 -24.29 26.43 38.30
N PHE A 753 -25.18 25.43 38.43
CA PHE A 753 -26.41 25.35 37.63
C PHE A 753 -27.39 26.51 37.90
N SER A 754 -27.37 27.10 39.11
CA SER A 754 -28.17 28.29 39.42
C SER A 754 -27.80 29.54 38.62
N THR A 755 -26.73 29.50 37.81
CA THR A 755 -26.28 30.60 36.97
C THR A 755 -26.77 30.55 35.52
N ASP A 756 -27.48 29.49 35.13
CA ASP A 756 -28.08 29.32 33.80
C ASP A 756 -29.42 30.11 33.67
N PHE A 757 -29.76 30.55 32.44
CA PHE A 757 -31.02 31.26 32.14
C PHE A 757 -32.18 30.32 31.85
#